data_AF-A0A4R8D131-F1
#
_entry.id   AF-A0A4R8D131-F1
#
_cell.length_a   1.000
_cell.length_b   1.000
_cell.length_c   1.000
_cell.angle_alpha   90.00
_cell.angle_beta   90.00
_cell.angle_gamma   90.00
#
_symmetry.space_group_name_H-M   'P 1'
#
loop_
_entity.id
_entity.type
_entity.pdbx_description
1 polymer ?
#
loop_
_entity_poly.entity_id
_entity_poly.type
_entity_poly.pdbx_seq_one_letter_code
_entity_poly.pdbx_strand_id
1 'polypeptide(L)'
;MTETPPLTPPGWSRRGFVGTTAAAIGVASLGITPTATAAKAAATSVNDDRLPAFPGAEGAGMWAKGGRGGSVYEVTTLADSGPGSLREGVSGSDRTIVFRVSGTIKLETQLLISGNNLTIAGQTAPGGGICLSGHSTGIKGGAHDIVIRYLRFRLGDLYAVADDSFNTNVPGSVSPEIRNLIIDHCSFSWAVDECLSPYGNYDVTVQWCIVSEGLALSAHPKNRHGYGGIWGGERNTYHHNLVAHQGGRQPRFGYTEGINLEVDHYNNVIYDHGYTSVYGGEWANGINIMNNFYKPGPTTLDEVAPVVVSANRGGQWYVAGNEVEGHPDVTTHNRRGIRYPIGGIVELAEPQPIPGRGDLQAASKAYDAVLAGAGAILPKRDAADARVVEEVRNGTGRLINSQKQVGGYPELVQTEAPVDSDHDGIPDWWEKANGLDPNDPSDAQKIAPNGYTYLENYLNSLVPDPTGNPVVQITSPAQNTTVAGRTAPTVTIKADASPAKGGQLAKVEFFVGDQMVGAATSAPYQVEWKNVADGSYWITARATDKNGTATQSTAVQVHVNKQLGTPGWTSASIGKPPVPGSGSLDGGVLTIKGSGRIYGRTSNFHYVYRKLQVGGAGAVTRITARLDQLGKIANGLTAGLMIRDSLDPAAPYMYGGIGFGVAGGYGTVNDNASAAPTATDDGGMKAQAIRIQTDGSVPSVGPWPWDGSYLDPTKVYWLRLLRRERPQAREVEFEAFISTDQVKWDRFGYEKIMMPSRSFYIGFAIDGGRVDNALVDYGTAQFSNITLEQQ
;
A
#
# COMPACT_ATOMS: atom_id res chain seq x y z
N MET A 1 -60.52 -9.12 -13.76
CA MET A 1 -60.88 -10.41 -14.39
C MET A 1 -59.63 -10.87 -15.12
N THR A 2 -58.99 -12.01 -14.82
CA THR A 2 -59.32 -13.11 -13.89
C THR A 2 -58.03 -13.89 -13.52
N GLU A 3 -57.96 -14.36 -12.27
CA GLU A 3 -57.33 -15.61 -11.76
C GLU A 3 -55.81 -15.94 -11.93
N THR A 4 -55.17 -16.22 -10.77
CA THR A 4 -53.95 -17.03 -10.48
C THR A 4 -54.25 -18.55 -10.55
N PRO A 5 -53.34 -19.56 -10.35
CA PRO A 5 -51.98 -19.61 -9.72
C PRO A 5 -50.92 -20.49 -10.51
N PRO A 6 -50.02 -21.36 -9.95
CA PRO A 6 -48.69 -21.02 -9.40
C PRO A 6 -47.44 -21.93 -9.78
N LEU A 7 -46.23 -21.41 -9.47
CA LEU A 7 -45.00 -22.03 -8.87
C LEU A 7 -44.19 -23.23 -9.47
N THR A 8 -42.88 -22.97 -9.65
CA THR A 8 -41.64 -23.81 -9.43
C THR A 8 -41.34 -25.16 -10.12
N PRO A 9 -40.06 -25.35 -10.51
CA PRO A 9 -39.35 -26.64 -10.45
C PRO A 9 -37.97 -26.49 -9.70
N PRO A 10 -37.09 -27.52 -9.54
CA PRO A 10 -36.93 -28.16 -8.22
C PRO A 10 -35.48 -28.25 -7.66
N GLY A 11 -35.36 -28.65 -6.39
CA GLY A 11 -34.08 -28.86 -5.69
C GLY A 11 -33.48 -30.28 -5.81
N TRP A 12 -32.21 -30.40 -5.38
CA TRP A 12 -31.43 -31.64 -5.36
C TRP A 12 -31.89 -32.68 -4.31
N SER A 13 -31.54 -33.96 -4.51
CA SER A 13 -31.38 -34.91 -3.41
C SER A 13 -30.27 -35.94 -3.66
N ARG A 14 -29.50 -36.26 -2.61
CA ARG A 14 -28.44 -37.28 -2.58
C ARG A 14 -28.99 -38.67 -2.26
N ARG A 15 -28.52 -39.72 -2.94
CA ARG A 15 -28.37 -41.13 -2.50
C ARG A 15 -27.24 -41.76 -3.33
N GLY A 16 -26.53 -42.82 -2.93
CA GLY A 16 -26.58 -43.68 -1.74
C GLY A 16 -25.89 -45.02 -2.09
N PHE A 17 -25.10 -45.59 -1.16
CA PHE A 17 -24.09 -46.62 -1.45
C PHE A 17 -24.61 -48.07 -1.28
N VAL A 18 -24.52 -48.91 -2.33
CA VAL A 18 -24.65 -50.41 -2.37
C VAL A 18 -24.01 -50.91 -3.70
N GLY A 19 -23.39 -52.09 -3.89
CA GLY A 19 -22.93 -53.12 -2.94
C GLY A 19 -23.07 -54.58 -3.45
N THR A 20 -21.94 -55.28 -3.71
CA THR A 20 -21.77 -56.75 -3.98
C THR A 20 -22.48 -57.37 -5.21
N THR A 21 -21.86 -58.13 -6.12
CA THR A 21 -21.19 -59.47 -6.02
C THR A 21 -20.16 -59.67 -7.17
N ALA A 22 -18.92 -60.15 -6.96
CA ALA A 22 -18.46 -61.56 -6.99
C ALA A 22 -18.90 -62.36 -8.26
N ALA A 23 -18.06 -63.07 -9.03
CA ALA A 23 -16.60 -63.33 -9.05
C ALA A 23 -16.19 -63.77 -10.51
N ALA A 24 -15.04 -64.34 -10.90
CA ALA A 24 -13.85 -64.91 -10.24
C ALA A 24 -12.60 -65.01 -11.17
N ILE A 25 -11.39 -65.00 -10.58
CA ILE A 25 -10.12 -65.69 -10.93
C ILE A 25 -9.66 -65.80 -12.41
N GLY A 26 -8.47 -65.24 -12.68
CA GLY A 26 -7.57 -65.62 -13.78
C GLY A 26 -6.14 -65.11 -13.53
N VAL A 27 -5.21 -65.99 -13.17
CA VAL A 27 -3.83 -65.62 -12.78
C VAL A 27 -2.88 -65.76 -13.97
N ALA A 28 -2.11 -64.70 -14.25
CA ALA A 28 -0.85 -64.80 -15.01
C ALA A 28 0.13 -63.73 -14.51
N SER A 29 1.11 -64.16 -13.71
CA SER A 29 2.19 -63.31 -13.21
C SER A 29 3.29 -63.16 -14.26
N LEU A 30 3.54 -61.93 -14.72
CA LEU A 30 4.77 -61.54 -15.41
C LEU A 30 5.41 -60.40 -14.64
N GLY A 31 6.57 -60.67 -14.03
CA GLY A 31 7.30 -59.69 -13.25
C GLY A 31 7.98 -58.66 -14.15
N ILE A 32 7.79 -57.38 -13.83
CA ILE A 32 8.62 -56.29 -14.34
C ILE A 32 9.15 -55.54 -13.12
N THR A 33 10.47 -55.63 -12.92
CA THR A 33 11.20 -54.82 -11.95
C THR A 33 11.10 -53.34 -12.34
N PRO A 34 10.69 -52.43 -11.44
CA PRO A 34 10.88 -51.00 -11.68
C PRO A 34 12.37 -50.69 -11.58
N THR A 35 13.03 -50.49 -12.72
CA THR A 35 14.40 -49.94 -12.76
C THR A 35 14.37 -48.52 -12.22
N ALA A 36 15.09 -48.28 -11.11
CA ALA A 36 15.30 -46.96 -10.56
C ALA A 36 16.25 -46.15 -11.48
N THR A 37 15.72 -45.56 -12.55
CA THR A 37 16.40 -44.48 -13.28
C THR A 37 16.15 -43.18 -12.56
N ALA A 38 17.05 -42.85 -11.63
CA ALA A 38 17.19 -41.49 -11.13
C ALA A 38 17.61 -40.59 -12.31
N ALA A 39 16.62 -39.96 -12.96
CA ALA A 39 16.87 -38.90 -13.93
C ALA A 39 17.40 -37.69 -13.17
N LYS A 40 18.72 -37.66 -12.98
CA LYS A 40 19.45 -36.52 -12.42
C LYS A 40 19.12 -35.32 -13.32
N ALA A 41 18.35 -34.36 -12.80
CA ALA A 41 18.04 -33.12 -13.50
C ALA A 41 19.35 -32.38 -13.74
N ALA A 42 19.91 -32.55 -14.93
CA ALA A 42 21.05 -31.79 -15.37
C ALA A 42 20.55 -30.39 -15.69
N ALA A 43 20.84 -29.43 -14.80
CA ALA A 43 20.78 -28.02 -15.17
C ALA A 43 21.66 -27.84 -16.41
N THR A 44 21.05 -27.59 -17.56
CA THR A 44 21.77 -27.26 -18.78
C THR A 44 22.29 -25.84 -18.66
N SER A 45 23.42 -25.68 -17.97
CA SER A 45 24.27 -24.51 -18.09
C SER A 45 24.79 -24.46 -19.52
N VAL A 46 24.03 -23.80 -20.39
CA VAL A 46 24.63 -23.23 -21.59
C VAL A 46 25.64 -22.22 -21.06
N ASN A 47 26.94 -22.53 -21.19
CA ASN A 47 27.98 -21.51 -21.05
C ASN A 47 27.78 -20.55 -22.21
N ASP A 48 27.00 -19.52 -21.93
CA ASP A 48 26.74 -18.41 -22.81
C ASP A 48 27.89 -17.42 -22.56
N ASP A 49 28.77 -17.23 -23.55
CA ASP A 49 29.95 -16.35 -23.44
C ASP A 49 29.59 -14.85 -23.33
N ARG A 50 28.31 -14.53 -23.10
CA ARG A 50 27.82 -13.19 -22.79
C ARG A 50 28.33 -12.72 -21.42
N LEU A 51 28.64 -11.44 -21.35
CA LEU A 51 29.00 -10.76 -20.10
C LEU A 51 27.73 -10.19 -19.44
N PRO A 52 27.47 -10.43 -18.14
CA PRO A 52 26.33 -9.85 -17.44
C PRO A 52 26.31 -8.31 -17.48
N ALA A 53 25.19 -7.71 -17.11
CA ALA A 53 25.02 -6.26 -17.00
C ALA A 53 26.03 -5.64 -16.02
N PHE A 54 26.29 -6.33 -14.92
CA PHE A 54 27.31 -6.00 -13.92
C PHE A 54 27.59 -7.25 -13.04
N PRO A 55 28.71 -7.31 -12.29
CA PRO A 55 28.95 -8.37 -11.33
C PRO A 55 27.84 -8.42 -10.26
N GLY A 56 27.15 -9.56 -10.14
CA GLY A 56 25.98 -9.71 -9.25
C GLY A 56 24.63 -9.36 -9.89
N ALA A 57 24.57 -9.14 -11.21
CA ALA A 57 23.32 -9.19 -11.96
C ALA A 57 22.86 -10.66 -12.11
N GLU A 58 21.62 -10.95 -11.74
CA GLU A 58 21.01 -12.29 -11.82
C GLU A 58 19.64 -12.24 -12.50
N GLY A 59 19.04 -13.41 -12.73
CA GLY A 59 17.74 -13.56 -13.39
C GLY A 59 17.78 -13.30 -14.90
N ALA A 60 16.61 -13.34 -15.53
CA ALA A 60 16.51 -13.28 -16.98
C ALA A 60 17.03 -11.96 -17.59
N GLY A 61 16.87 -10.83 -16.88
CA GLY A 61 17.37 -9.52 -17.31
C GLY A 61 18.87 -9.29 -17.10
N MET A 62 19.61 -10.26 -16.54
CA MET A 62 21.06 -10.12 -16.27
C MET A 62 21.90 -9.84 -17.52
N TRP A 63 21.37 -10.09 -18.72
CA TRP A 63 22.06 -9.91 -20.00
C TRP A 63 21.87 -8.53 -20.64
N ALA A 64 21.17 -7.61 -19.98
CA ALA A 64 21.02 -6.22 -20.44
C ALA A 64 22.40 -5.57 -20.67
N LYS A 65 22.71 -5.22 -21.93
CA LYS A 65 24.00 -4.59 -22.26
C LYS A 65 24.19 -3.25 -21.56
N GLY A 66 23.12 -2.47 -21.41
CA GLY A 66 23.18 -1.10 -20.94
C GLY A 66 24.06 -0.22 -21.85
N GLY A 67 24.64 0.82 -21.26
CA GLY A 67 25.50 1.81 -21.92
C GLY A 67 26.93 1.36 -22.23
N ARG A 68 27.24 0.06 -22.11
CA ARG A 68 28.61 -0.49 -22.29
C ARG A 68 29.20 -0.17 -23.66
N GLY A 69 30.38 0.45 -23.67
CA GLY A 69 31.06 0.90 -24.90
C GLY A 69 30.38 2.09 -25.60
N GLY A 70 29.44 2.74 -24.92
CA GLY A 70 28.73 3.92 -25.41
C GLY A 70 29.38 5.24 -24.99
N SER A 71 28.69 6.33 -25.28
CA SER A 71 29.05 7.67 -24.79
C SER A 71 28.76 7.84 -23.30
N VAL A 72 29.28 8.90 -22.68
CA VAL A 72 28.89 9.29 -21.32
C VAL A 72 28.07 10.57 -21.37
N TYR A 73 27.03 10.62 -20.54
CA TYR A 73 26.15 11.77 -20.41
C TYR A 73 26.05 12.17 -18.94
N GLU A 74 26.35 13.43 -18.65
CA GLU A 74 26.39 13.96 -17.30
C GLU A 74 25.10 14.72 -16.95
N VAL A 75 24.36 14.22 -15.96
CA VAL A 75 23.28 14.99 -15.35
C VAL A 75 23.89 16.04 -14.43
N THR A 76 23.74 17.30 -14.81
CA THR A 76 24.36 18.47 -14.18
C THR A 76 23.33 19.44 -13.60
N THR A 77 22.03 19.17 -13.76
CA THR A 77 20.94 19.97 -13.19
C THR A 77 19.80 19.10 -12.63
N LEU A 78 19.11 19.62 -11.61
CA LEU A 78 17.87 19.05 -11.05
C LEU A 78 16.60 19.53 -11.78
N ALA A 79 16.74 20.35 -12.83
CA ALA A 79 15.62 20.78 -13.66
C ALA A 79 14.99 19.61 -14.42
N ASP A 80 13.66 19.65 -14.61
CA ASP A 80 12.92 18.59 -15.31
C ASP A 80 13.33 18.42 -16.78
N SER A 81 13.79 19.48 -17.43
CA SER A 81 14.15 19.48 -18.84
C SER A 81 15.23 20.51 -19.18
N GLY A 82 15.76 20.43 -20.41
CA GLY A 82 16.82 21.27 -20.93
C GLY A 82 18.22 20.64 -20.82
N PRO A 83 19.26 21.38 -21.24
CA PRO A 83 20.65 20.88 -21.27
C PRO A 83 21.11 20.33 -19.91
N GLY A 84 21.68 19.12 -19.92
CA GLY A 84 22.21 18.49 -18.70
C GLY A 84 21.15 17.93 -17.75
N SER A 85 19.88 17.90 -18.15
CA SER A 85 18.80 17.26 -17.37
C SER A 85 18.80 15.75 -17.54
N LEU A 86 18.23 15.02 -16.57
CA LEU A 86 18.01 13.57 -16.69
C LEU A 86 17.09 13.25 -17.89
N ARG A 87 16.12 14.12 -18.20
CA ARG A 87 15.17 13.96 -19.31
C ARG A 87 15.84 14.00 -20.68
N GLU A 88 16.79 14.89 -20.89
CA GLU A 88 17.63 14.87 -22.09
C GLU A 88 18.53 13.62 -22.11
N GLY A 89 19.10 13.25 -20.97
CA GLY A 89 19.91 12.03 -20.81
C GLY A 89 19.21 10.76 -21.28
N VAL A 90 18.03 10.43 -20.72
CA VAL A 90 17.29 9.19 -21.02
C VAL A 90 16.57 9.18 -22.37
N SER A 91 16.56 10.32 -23.08
CA SER A 91 15.86 10.46 -24.36
C SER A 91 16.57 9.79 -25.55
N GLY A 92 17.90 9.68 -25.49
CA GLY A 92 18.75 9.12 -26.54
C GLY A 92 19.52 7.88 -26.09
N SER A 93 20.07 7.15 -27.06
CA SER A 93 20.64 5.80 -26.88
C SER A 93 22.15 5.78 -26.62
N ASP A 94 22.68 4.56 -26.45
CA ASP A 94 24.10 4.19 -26.52
C ASP A 94 24.98 5.01 -25.58
N ARG A 95 24.58 5.05 -24.31
CA ARG A 95 25.24 5.87 -23.29
C ARG A 95 25.12 5.36 -21.86
N THR A 96 26.10 5.72 -21.06
CA THR A 96 26.04 5.64 -19.59
C THR A 96 25.73 7.03 -19.04
N ILE A 97 24.67 7.13 -18.24
CA ILE A 97 24.22 8.36 -17.58
C ILE A 97 24.79 8.37 -16.16
N VAL A 98 25.61 9.38 -15.87
CA VAL A 98 26.22 9.66 -14.57
C VAL A 98 25.68 10.97 -14.01
N PHE A 99 25.81 11.20 -12.71
CA PHE A 99 25.22 12.35 -12.01
C PHE A 99 26.27 13.20 -11.31
N ARG A 100 26.41 14.47 -11.70
CA ARG A 100 27.22 15.48 -10.98
C ARG A 100 26.41 16.27 -9.93
N VAL A 101 25.14 15.95 -9.75
CA VAL A 101 24.22 16.60 -8.79
C VAL A 101 23.50 15.56 -7.94
N SER A 102 22.98 16.01 -6.80
CA SER A 102 22.05 15.25 -5.97
C SER A 102 20.96 16.15 -5.43
N GLY A 103 19.81 15.54 -5.14
CA GLY A 103 18.58 16.24 -4.85
C GLY A 103 17.36 15.53 -5.43
N THR A 104 16.22 16.20 -5.31
CA THR A 104 14.96 15.73 -5.89
C THR A 104 14.70 16.44 -7.22
N ILE A 105 14.72 15.70 -8.31
CA ILE A 105 14.22 16.14 -9.62
C ILE A 105 12.69 16.14 -9.52
N LYS A 106 12.10 17.33 -9.58
CA LYS A 106 10.65 17.51 -9.56
C LYS A 106 10.14 17.54 -10.99
N LEU A 107 9.52 16.46 -11.43
CA LEU A 107 9.00 16.32 -12.78
C LEU A 107 7.78 17.26 -12.97
N GLU A 108 7.63 17.85 -14.15
CA GLU A 108 6.44 18.63 -14.56
C GLU A 108 5.51 17.81 -15.45
N THR A 109 6.02 16.74 -16.06
CA THR A 109 5.29 15.75 -16.86
C THR A 109 5.91 14.36 -16.69
N GLN A 110 5.22 13.30 -17.14
CA GLN A 110 5.78 11.94 -17.15
C GLN A 110 7.18 11.92 -17.79
N LEU A 111 8.15 11.28 -17.12
CA LEU A 111 9.47 11.03 -17.67
C LEU A 111 9.47 9.71 -18.44
N LEU A 112 9.79 9.75 -19.73
CA LEU A 112 9.92 8.57 -20.56
C LEU A 112 11.39 8.25 -20.83
N ILE A 113 11.84 7.07 -20.41
CA ILE A 113 13.09 6.46 -20.86
C ILE A 113 12.83 5.93 -22.27
N SER A 114 13.44 6.57 -23.28
CA SER A 114 13.17 6.29 -24.69
C SER A 114 14.39 5.93 -25.54
N GLY A 115 15.60 6.04 -24.99
CA GLY A 115 16.81 5.50 -25.58
C GLY A 115 16.98 3.99 -25.32
N ASN A 116 17.82 3.36 -26.13
CA ASN A 116 18.23 1.96 -26.02
C ASN A 116 19.70 1.87 -25.59
N ASN A 117 20.16 0.71 -25.12
CA ASN A 117 21.54 0.52 -24.67
C ASN A 117 21.93 1.60 -23.63
N LEU A 118 21.19 1.63 -22.51
CA LEU A 118 21.29 2.66 -21.48
C LEU A 118 21.70 2.09 -20.13
N THR A 119 22.71 2.70 -19.50
CA THR A 119 22.98 2.53 -18.07
C THR A 119 22.64 3.83 -17.35
N ILE A 120 21.74 3.79 -16.37
CA ILE A 120 21.41 4.94 -15.51
C ILE A 120 21.99 4.68 -14.12
N ALA A 121 23.17 5.27 -13.85
CA ALA A 121 24.01 4.94 -12.71
C ALA A 121 23.80 5.90 -11.53
N GLY A 122 22.68 5.77 -10.82
CA GLY A 122 22.32 6.62 -9.68
C GLY A 122 23.35 6.64 -8.55
N GLN A 123 24.20 5.61 -8.44
CA GLN A 123 25.28 5.54 -7.45
C GLN A 123 26.40 6.57 -7.66
N THR A 124 26.50 7.16 -8.85
CA THR A 124 27.50 8.22 -9.15
C THR A 124 27.14 9.56 -8.53
N ALA A 125 25.87 9.76 -8.17
CA ALA A 125 25.40 11.03 -7.64
C ALA A 125 26.12 11.38 -6.32
N PRO A 126 26.61 12.61 -6.15
CA PRO A 126 27.22 13.05 -4.89
C PRO A 126 26.22 13.07 -3.72
N GLY A 127 26.67 13.34 -2.49
CA GLY A 127 25.78 13.69 -1.37
C GLY A 127 24.72 12.65 -1.01
N GLY A 128 23.44 12.99 -1.18
CA GLY A 128 22.28 12.13 -0.87
C GLY A 128 21.72 11.28 -2.02
N GLY A 129 22.26 11.42 -3.23
CA GLY A 129 21.73 10.75 -4.42
C GLY A 129 20.55 11.46 -5.08
N ILE A 130 19.79 10.72 -5.91
CA ILE A 130 18.71 11.28 -6.74
C ILE A 130 17.35 10.69 -6.37
N CYS A 131 16.33 11.55 -6.35
CA CYS A 131 14.92 11.17 -6.30
C CYS A 131 14.15 11.85 -7.43
N LEU A 132 13.24 11.13 -8.07
CA LEU A 132 12.25 11.65 -9.01
C LEU A 132 10.91 11.79 -8.28
N SER A 133 10.15 12.86 -8.55
CA SER A 133 8.89 13.14 -7.84
C SER A 133 7.87 13.90 -8.67
N GLY A 134 6.61 13.90 -8.24
CA GLY A 134 5.51 14.66 -8.82
C GLY A 134 4.75 13.91 -9.93
N HIS A 135 5.47 13.39 -10.93
CA HIS A 135 4.89 12.62 -12.04
C HIS A 135 5.55 11.24 -12.19
N SER A 136 4.91 10.36 -12.97
CA SER A 136 5.39 9.02 -13.24
C SER A 136 6.71 9.01 -14.02
N THR A 137 7.51 7.97 -13.82
CA THR A 137 8.53 7.56 -14.79
C THR A 137 8.05 6.31 -15.52
N GLY A 138 8.40 6.14 -16.78
CA GLY A 138 8.13 4.90 -17.49
C GLY A 138 9.12 4.60 -18.61
N ILE A 139 9.17 3.34 -19.00
CA ILE A 139 9.96 2.87 -20.15
C ILE A 139 9.04 2.88 -21.37
N LYS A 140 9.49 3.53 -22.45
CA LYS A 140 8.75 3.59 -23.71
C LYS A 140 8.72 2.21 -24.38
N GLY A 141 7.57 1.82 -24.94
CA GLY A 141 7.47 0.66 -25.82
C GLY A 141 8.52 0.68 -26.93
N GLY A 142 9.15 -0.49 -27.16
CA GLY A 142 10.27 -0.63 -28.09
C GLY A 142 11.66 -0.48 -27.46
N ALA A 143 11.76 0.04 -26.22
CA ALA A 143 13.06 0.29 -25.60
C ALA A 143 13.72 -1.00 -25.06
N HIS A 144 15.03 -1.13 -25.23
CA HIS A 144 15.75 -2.36 -24.90
C HIS A 144 17.19 -2.14 -24.38
N ASP A 145 17.70 -3.16 -23.68
CA ASP A 145 19.05 -3.20 -23.10
C ASP A 145 19.30 -2.05 -22.11
N ILE A 146 18.51 -2.04 -21.04
CA ILE A 146 18.48 -0.96 -20.05
C ILE A 146 18.90 -1.48 -18.67
N VAL A 147 19.81 -0.76 -18.02
CA VAL A 147 20.29 -0.96 -16.66
C VAL A 147 19.94 0.27 -15.83
N ILE A 148 19.16 0.12 -14.76
CA ILE A 148 18.78 1.22 -13.85
C ILE A 148 19.23 0.86 -12.43
N ARG A 149 20.07 1.70 -11.81
CA ARG A 149 20.61 1.43 -10.48
C ARG A 149 20.53 2.62 -9.52
N TYR A 150 20.25 2.36 -8.24
CA TYR A 150 20.34 3.32 -7.13
C TYR A 150 19.54 4.64 -7.31
N LEU A 151 18.38 4.57 -7.96
CA LEU A 151 17.45 5.70 -8.08
C LEU A 151 16.21 5.55 -7.20
N ARG A 152 15.59 6.68 -6.87
CA ARG A 152 14.33 6.73 -6.13
C ARG A 152 13.22 7.33 -6.98
N PHE A 153 12.07 6.70 -6.99
CA PHE A 153 10.88 7.13 -7.70
C PHE A 153 9.75 7.29 -6.67
N ARG A 154 9.41 8.55 -6.35
CA ARG A 154 8.45 8.88 -5.29
C ARG A 154 7.43 9.88 -5.80
N LEU A 155 6.39 9.38 -6.45
CA LEU A 155 5.34 10.17 -7.11
C LEU A 155 4.75 11.21 -6.14
N GLY A 156 4.20 10.73 -5.02
CA GLY A 156 3.49 11.52 -4.03
C GLY A 156 2.13 12.03 -4.51
N ASP A 157 1.39 12.66 -3.60
CA ASP A 157 0.06 13.21 -3.88
C ASP A 157 0.04 14.69 -4.31
N LEU A 158 1.21 15.31 -4.47
CA LEU A 158 1.35 16.78 -4.61
C LEU A 158 0.52 17.39 -5.76
N TYR A 159 0.45 16.68 -6.89
CA TYR A 159 -0.31 17.09 -8.07
C TYR A 159 -1.63 16.34 -8.24
N ALA A 160 -2.00 15.48 -7.28
CA ALA A 160 -3.20 14.65 -7.31
C ALA A 160 -3.35 13.78 -8.60
N VAL A 161 -2.23 13.40 -9.22
CA VAL A 161 -2.21 12.57 -10.43
C VAL A 161 -2.36 11.09 -10.04
N ALA A 162 -3.28 10.40 -10.70
CA ALA A 162 -3.55 8.98 -10.50
C ALA A 162 -2.66 8.11 -11.39
N ASP A 163 -1.36 8.11 -11.06
CA ASP A 163 -0.29 7.48 -11.84
C ASP A 163 0.51 6.47 -11.01
N ASP A 164 1.26 5.61 -11.69
CA ASP A 164 2.33 4.79 -11.10
C ASP A 164 3.57 5.63 -10.75
N SER A 165 4.39 5.19 -9.79
CA SER A 165 5.73 5.81 -9.64
C SER A 165 6.68 5.36 -10.76
N PHE A 166 6.60 4.09 -11.17
CA PHE A 166 7.36 3.54 -12.29
C PHE A 166 6.59 2.42 -13.01
N ASN A 167 6.51 2.45 -14.35
CA ASN A 167 5.83 1.41 -15.13
C ASN A 167 6.47 1.12 -16.51
N THR A 168 6.15 -0.04 -17.10
CA THR A 168 6.51 -0.38 -18.50
C THR A 168 5.33 -0.36 -19.46
N ASN A 169 4.13 0.01 -19.00
CA ASN A 169 2.91 0.06 -19.81
C ASN A 169 2.45 1.51 -20.03
N VAL A 170 3.32 2.32 -20.66
CA VAL A 170 3.01 3.73 -20.96
C VAL A 170 2.15 3.88 -22.23
N PRO A 171 1.31 4.93 -22.35
CA PRO A 171 0.48 5.16 -23.53
C PRO A 171 1.27 5.14 -24.84
N GLY A 172 0.75 4.42 -25.84
CA GLY A 172 1.41 4.21 -27.13
C GLY A 172 2.40 3.05 -27.18
N SER A 173 2.63 2.34 -26.05
CA SER A 173 3.42 1.10 -26.05
C SER A 173 2.58 -0.08 -26.55
N VAL A 174 3.03 -0.74 -27.61
CA VAL A 174 2.77 -2.17 -27.76
C VAL A 174 3.74 -2.88 -26.82
N SER A 175 3.20 -3.40 -25.71
CA SER A 175 3.97 -4.02 -24.64
C SER A 175 5.03 -5.05 -25.07
N PRO A 176 4.80 -5.95 -26.06
CA PRO A 176 5.75 -7.01 -26.39
C PRO A 176 7.12 -6.61 -26.99
N GLU A 177 7.51 -5.33 -26.96
CA GLU A 177 8.79 -4.90 -27.51
C GLU A 177 9.87 -4.54 -26.46
N ILE A 178 9.48 -4.28 -25.21
CA ILE A 178 10.43 -3.99 -24.11
C ILE A 178 11.13 -5.28 -23.70
N ARG A 179 12.47 -5.29 -23.76
CA ARG A 179 13.30 -6.47 -23.49
C ARG A 179 14.65 -6.14 -22.87
N ASN A 180 15.28 -7.12 -22.21
CA ASN A 180 16.60 -6.99 -21.60
C ASN A 180 16.67 -5.79 -20.64
N LEU A 181 15.91 -5.85 -19.55
CA LEU A 181 15.85 -4.78 -18.55
C LEU A 181 16.31 -5.31 -17.19
N ILE A 182 17.22 -4.60 -16.53
CA ILE A 182 17.53 -4.83 -15.11
C ILE A 182 17.35 -3.55 -14.29
N ILE A 183 16.53 -3.67 -13.25
CA ILE A 183 16.32 -2.66 -12.22
C ILE A 183 16.93 -3.21 -10.93
N ASP A 184 18.00 -2.59 -10.45
CA ASP A 184 18.77 -3.04 -9.29
C ASP A 184 18.88 -1.93 -8.23
N HIS A 185 18.71 -2.27 -6.95
CA HIS A 185 18.88 -1.33 -5.85
C HIS A 185 18.11 0.01 -6.00
N CYS A 186 16.90 0.00 -6.57
CA CYS A 186 16.06 1.19 -6.68
C CYS A 186 14.97 1.21 -5.59
N SER A 187 14.41 2.38 -5.28
CA SER A 187 13.32 2.54 -4.32
C SER A 187 12.10 3.20 -4.96
N PHE A 188 10.93 2.59 -4.81
CA PHE A 188 9.67 3.01 -5.42
C PHE A 188 8.64 3.24 -4.31
N SER A 189 8.09 4.44 -4.21
CA SER A 189 7.15 4.76 -3.13
C SER A 189 6.08 5.77 -3.51
N TRP A 190 5.03 5.83 -2.66
CA TRP A 190 4.05 6.92 -2.65
C TRP A 190 3.32 7.13 -3.98
N ALA A 191 3.12 6.05 -4.74
CA ALA A 191 2.26 6.07 -5.91
C ALA A 191 0.79 6.22 -5.54
N VAL A 192 0.02 6.80 -6.46
CA VAL A 192 -1.43 6.94 -6.35
C VAL A 192 -2.14 5.80 -7.09
N ASP A 193 -1.57 5.26 -8.17
CA ASP A 193 -1.97 4.00 -8.81
C ASP A 193 -1.07 2.83 -8.27
N GLU A 194 0.02 2.44 -8.95
CA GLU A 194 0.97 1.41 -8.47
C GLU A 194 2.42 1.92 -8.23
N CYS A 195 3.12 1.38 -7.22
CA CYS A 195 4.50 1.78 -6.95
C CYS A 195 5.47 1.35 -8.06
N LEU A 196 5.46 0.08 -8.48
CA LEU A 196 6.36 -0.47 -9.49
C LEU A 196 5.65 -1.50 -10.37
N SER A 197 5.34 -1.15 -11.63
CA SER A 197 4.64 -2.02 -12.60
C SER A 197 5.42 -2.38 -13.87
N PRO A 198 6.53 -3.16 -13.76
CA PRO A 198 7.19 -3.80 -14.89
C PRO A 198 6.42 -5.06 -15.29
N TYR A 199 5.51 -4.92 -16.26
CA TYR A 199 4.82 -6.06 -16.85
C TYR A 199 4.65 -6.03 -18.37
N GLY A 200 4.32 -7.19 -18.94
CA GLY A 200 4.04 -7.37 -20.37
C GLY A 200 5.27 -7.21 -21.25
N ASN A 201 6.43 -7.63 -20.75
CA ASN A 201 7.75 -7.43 -21.34
C ASN A 201 8.53 -8.77 -21.35
N TYR A 202 9.76 -8.76 -21.85
CA TYR A 202 10.61 -9.93 -22.00
C TYR A 202 11.93 -9.79 -21.25
N ASP A 203 12.44 -10.87 -20.66
CA ASP A 203 13.81 -10.94 -20.15
C ASP A 203 14.13 -9.77 -19.19
N VAL A 204 13.32 -9.66 -18.12
CA VAL A 204 13.40 -8.56 -17.13
C VAL A 204 13.78 -9.07 -15.74
N THR A 205 14.75 -8.42 -15.11
CA THR A 205 15.08 -8.60 -13.68
C THR A 205 14.71 -7.35 -12.89
N VAL A 206 14.03 -7.53 -11.76
CA VAL A 206 14.02 -6.55 -10.65
C VAL A 206 14.68 -7.20 -9.43
N GLN A 207 15.79 -6.62 -8.98
CA GLN A 207 16.56 -7.15 -7.87
C GLN A 207 16.91 -6.10 -6.82
N TRP A 208 16.99 -6.52 -5.56
CA TRP A 208 17.43 -5.67 -4.44
C TRP A 208 16.66 -4.33 -4.33
N CYS A 209 15.41 -4.22 -4.78
CA CYS A 209 14.65 -2.97 -4.74
C CYS A 209 13.76 -2.86 -3.49
N ILE A 210 13.40 -1.63 -3.12
CA ILE A 210 12.32 -1.34 -2.15
C ILE A 210 11.08 -0.88 -2.93
N VAL A 211 9.92 -1.42 -2.60
CA VAL A 211 8.61 -1.02 -3.15
C VAL A 211 7.65 -0.81 -1.98
N SER A 212 7.43 0.45 -1.58
CA SER A 212 6.81 0.79 -0.29
C SER A 212 5.70 1.84 -0.37
N GLU A 213 4.68 1.70 0.48
CA GLU A 213 3.72 2.77 0.79
C GLU A 213 2.95 3.37 -0.41
N GLY A 214 2.22 2.56 -1.17
CA GLY A 214 1.19 3.05 -2.08
C GLY A 214 0.06 3.76 -1.30
N LEU A 215 -0.42 4.90 -1.81
CA LEU A 215 -1.17 5.88 -1.02
C LEU A 215 -2.68 5.57 -0.85
N ALA A 216 -2.96 4.59 0.01
CA ALA A 216 -4.23 3.85 0.21
C ALA A 216 -5.58 4.59 0.03
N LEU A 217 -5.70 5.86 0.38
CA LEU A 217 -6.93 6.67 0.22
C LEU A 217 -6.65 8.09 -0.32
N SER A 218 -5.70 8.21 -1.24
CA SER A 218 -5.26 9.48 -1.81
C SER A 218 -6.15 9.99 -2.98
N ALA A 219 -5.54 10.54 -4.02
CA ALA A 219 -6.18 11.19 -5.16
C ALA A 219 -6.75 10.26 -6.25
N HIS A 220 -6.56 8.94 -6.13
CA HIS A 220 -6.98 8.00 -7.16
C HIS A 220 -8.51 8.05 -7.41
N PRO A 221 -9.01 8.07 -8.66
CA PRO A 221 -10.43 8.19 -8.96
C PRO A 221 -11.25 6.96 -8.51
N LYS A 222 -10.62 5.78 -8.45
CA LYS A 222 -11.17 4.54 -7.84
C LYS A 222 -10.90 4.49 -6.31
N ASN A 223 -10.71 5.66 -5.70
CA ASN A 223 -10.50 5.96 -4.28
C ASN A 223 -9.55 5.08 -3.46
N ARG A 224 -9.96 3.87 -3.08
CA ARG A 224 -9.15 2.98 -2.23
C ARG A 224 -8.12 2.29 -3.11
N HIS A 225 -6.92 2.82 -3.07
CA HIS A 225 -5.88 2.48 -4.00
C HIS A 225 -4.52 2.77 -3.37
N GLY A 226 -3.60 1.81 -3.44
CA GLY A 226 -2.33 1.88 -2.72
C GLY A 226 -1.61 0.56 -2.87
N TYR A 227 -1.05 0.35 -4.06
CA TYR A 227 -0.63 -0.95 -4.55
C TYR A 227 0.87 -1.03 -4.81
N GLY A 228 1.46 -2.19 -4.55
CA GLY A 228 2.87 -2.47 -4.81
C GLY A 228 3.16 -2.47 -6.31
N GLY A 229 2.51 -3.33 -7.07
CA GLY A 229 2.42 -3.17 -8.53
C GLY A 229 2.01 -4.39 -9.34
N ILE A 230 1.90 -4.22 -10.67
CA ILE A 230 1.69 -5.32 -11.61
C ILE A 230 3.03 -5.79 -12.15
N TRP A 231 3.40 -7.04 -11.88
CA TRP A 231 4.62 -7.68 -12.36
C TRP A 231 4.26 -8.80 -13.36
N GLY A 232 5.17 -9.20 -14.25
CA GLY A 232 4.99 -10.38 -15.12
C GLY A 232 5.37 -10.14 -16.57
N GLY A 233 5.43 -11.19 -17.36
CA GLY A 233 6.00 -11.16 -18.70
C GLY A 233 6.61 -12.51 -19.02
N GLU A 234 7.37 -12.58 -20.10
CA GLU A 234 7.99 -13.80 -20.57
C GLU A 234 9.47 -13.83 -20.15
N ARG A 235 9.81 -14.80 -19.29
CA ARG A 235 11.09 -14.93 -18.61
C ARG A 235 11.40 -13.66 -17.80
N ASN A 236 10.65 -13.46 -16.71
CA ASN A 236 10.93 -12.39 -15.76
C ASN A 236 11.40 -12.92 -14.41
N THR A 237 12.25 -12.16 -13.72
CA THR A 237 12.80 -12.51 -12.41
C THR A 237 12.64 -11.35 -11.44
N TYR A 238 12.10 -11.63 -10.25
CA TYR A 238 11.90 -10.67 -9.17
C TYR A 238 12.47 -11.26 -7.90
N HIS A 239 13.63 -10.79 -7.44
CA HIS A 239 14.31 -11.39 -6.30
C HIS A 239 15.01 -10.42 -5.35
N HIS A 240 15.14 -10.80 -4.08
CA HIS A 240 15.73 -9.96 -3.04
C HIS A 240 15.11 -8.55 -2.89
N ASN A 241 13.84 -8.37 -3.29
CA ASN A 241 13.13 -7.11 -3.13
C ASN A 241 12.40 -7.06 -1.78
N LEU A 242 12.29 -5.86 -1.21
CA LEU A 242 11.40 -5.58 -0.08
C LEU A 242 10.11 -4.93 -0.61
N VAL A 243 8.97 -5.57 -0.39
CA VAL A 243 7.65 -5.05 -0.77
C VAL A 243 6.84 -4.83 0.52
N ALA A 244 6.67 -3.57 0.93
CA ALA A 244 6.26 -3.19 2.29
C ALA A 244 5.10 -2.20 2.30
N HIS A 245 4.20 -2.31 3.28
CA HIS A 245 3.10 -1.34 3.50
C HIS A 245 2.28 -1.05 2.24
N GLN A 246 1.84 -2.10 1.54
CA GLN A 246 0.92 -1.98 0.40
C GLN A 246 -0.45 -2.55 0.77
N GLY A 247 -1.50 -1.87 0.32
CA GLY A 247 -2.88 -2.36 0.50
C GLY A 247 -3.11 -3.67 -0.23
N GLY A 248 -2.47 -3.84 -1.38
CA GLY A 248 -2.49 -5.06 -2.16
C GLY A 248 -1.49 -5.02 -3.31
N ARG A 249 -1.57 -6.02 -4.18
CA ARG A 249 -0.62 -6.24 -5.30
C ARG A 249 0.81 -6.29 -4.77
N GLN A 250 1.12 -7.37 -4.06
CA GLN A 250 2.40 -7.59 -3.37
C GLN A 250 3.34 -8.64 -4.05
N PRO A 251 3.41 -8.82 -5.39
CA PRO A 251 2.80 -8.10 -6.52
C PRO A 251 1.42 -8.66 -6.94
N ARG A 252 0.83 -8.07 -7.99
CA ARG A 252 -0.10 -8.81 -8.87
C ARG A 252 0.68 -9.34 -10.07
N PHE A 253 0.61 -10.65 -10.36
CA PHE A 253 1.07 -11.17 -11.64
C PHE A 253 0.05 -10.89 -12.75
N GLY A 254 0.45 -10.09 -13.75
CA GLY A 254 -0.41 -9.61 -14.83
C GLY A 254 -0.28 -10.42 -16.11
N TYR A 255 -1.39 -11.00 -16.58
CA TYR A 255 -1.51 -11.52 -17.93
C TYR A 255 -1.48 -10.39 -18.99
N THR A 256 -0.72 -10.62 -20.07
CA THR A 256 -0.70 -9.79 -21.28
C THR A 256 -0.96 -10.69 -22.49
N GLU A 257 -1.88 -10.30 -23.37
CA GLU A 257 -2.25 -11.11 -24.54
C GLU A 257 -1.07 -11.23 -25.53
N GLY A 258 -0.82 -12.44 -26.02
CA GLY A 258 0.25 -12.74 -26.99
C GLY A 258 1.66 -12.93 -26.39
N ILE A 259 1.82 -12.89 -25.06
CA ILE A 259 3.09 -13.08 -24.36
C ILE A 259 2.93 -14.24 -23.36
N ASN A 260 3.90 -15.14 -23.23
CA ASN A 260 3.84 -16.15 -22.16
C ASN A 260 4.01 -15.47 -20.79
N LEU A 261 3.29 -15.93 -19.76
CA LEU A 261 3.51 -15.48 -18.39
C LEU A 261 4.39 -16.49 -17.64
N GLU A 262 5.69 -16.18 -17.61
CA GLU A 262 6.77 -17.01 -17.08
C GLU A 262 7.59 -16.19 -16.07
N VAL A 263 7.45 -16.48 -14.77
CA VAL A 263 7.98 -15.62 -13.70
C VAL A 263 8.70 -16.40 -12.61
N ASP A 264 9.90 -15.94 -12.26
CA ASP A 264 10.61 -16.25 -11.03
C ASP A 264 10.34 -15.15 -9.99
N HIS A 265 9.80 -15.53 -8.84
CA HIS A 265 9.60 -14.64 -7.69
C HIS A 265 10.17 -15.30 -6.43
N TYR A 266 11.42 -14.95 -6.09
CA TYR A 266 12.15 -15.65 -5.03
C TYR A 266 12.95 -14.76 -4.09
N ASN A 267 13.14 -15.20 -2.85
CA ASN A 267 13.91 -14.48 -1.83
C ASN A 267 13.50 -13.00 -1.60
N ASN A 268 12.26 -12.63 -1.91
CA ASN A 268 11.70 -11.33 -1.57
C ASN A 268 11.21 -11.31 -0.11
N VAL A 269 11.13 -10.13 0.49
CA VAL A 269 10.47 -9.88 1.78
C VAL A 269 9.16 -9.16 1.53
N ILE A 270 8.05 -9.76 1.94
CA ILE A 270 6.70 -9.18 1.86
C ILE A 270 6.28 -8.78 3.26
N TYR A 271 6.10 -7.47 3.50
CA TYR A 271 5.79 -6.93 4.82
C TYR A 271 4.52 -6.06 4.85
N ASP A 272 3.74 -6.17 5.92
CA ASP A 272 2.52 -5.39 6.16
C ASP A 272 1.57 -5.37 4.95
N HIS A 273 1.40 -6.52 4.31
CA HIS A 273 0.48 -6.69 3.19
C HIS A 273 -0.96 -6.58 3.70
N GLY A 274 -1.64 -5.49 3.33
CA GLY A 274 -2.88 -5.07 3.98
C GLY A 274 -4.06 -6.00 3.75
N TYR A 275 -4.70 -5.89 2.58
CA TYR A 275 -5.95 -6.58 2.24
C TYR A 275 -5.84 -7.58 1.09
N THR A 276 -4.72 -7.63 0.37
CA THR A 276 -4.32 -8.80 -0.43
C THR A 276 -2.83 -9.09 -0.29
N SER A 277 -2.45 -10.35 -0.53
CA SER A 277 -1.06 -10.80 -0.68
C SER A 277 -0.65 -10.80 -2.17
N VAL A 278 0.27 -11.67 -2.59
CA VAL A 278 0.52 -11.97 -4.00
C VAL A 278 -0.76 -12.50 -4.65
N TYR A 279 -1.10 -12.08 -5.87
CA TYR A 279 -2.26 -12.62 -6.60
C TYR A 279 -2.15 -12.49 -8.13
N GLY A 280 -3.12 -13.04 -8.86
CA GLY A 280 -3.19 -12.92 -10.33
C GLY A 280 -2.72 -14.19 -11.03
N GLY A 281 -1.93 -14.03 -12.09
CA GLY A 281 -1.38 -15.16 -12.87
C GLY A 281 -2.42 -15.88 -13.72
N GLU A 282 -3.37 -15.13 -14.30
CA GLU A 282 -4.39 -15.69 -15.18
C GLU A 282 -3.73 -16.44 -16.35
N TRP A 283 -4.05 -17.73 -16.51
CA TRP A 283 -3.51 -18.63 -17.54
C TRP A 283 -1.98 -18.73 -17.61
N ALA A 284 -1.27 -18.50 -16.50
CA ALA A 284 0.19 -18.48 -16.49
C ALA A 284 0.85 -19.74 -17.06
N ASN A 285 1.89 -19.56 -17.87
CA ASN A 285 2.69 -20.63 -18.44
C ASN A 285 3.58 -21.30 -17.38
N GLY A 286 4.08 -20.52 -16.41
CA GLY A 286 4.76 -21.03 -15.21
C GLY A 286 5.22 -19.91 -14.28
N ILE A 287 4.66 -19.85 -13.06
CA ILE A 287 5.08 -18.91 -12.01
C ILE A 287 5.69 -19.68 -10.84
N ASN A 288 6.91 -19.31 -10.47
CA ASN A 288 7.63 -19.86 -9.33
C ASN A 288 7.62 -18.87 -8.16
N ILE A 289 7.08 -19.28 -7.01
CA ILE A 289 7.08 -18.51 -5.75
C ILE A 289 7.95 -19.29 -4.75
N MET A 290 9.22 -18.89 -4.61
CA MET A 290 10.24 -19.69 -3.93
C MET A 290 10.94 -18.93 -2.82
N ASN A 291 10.99 -19.49 -1.61
CA ASN A 291 11.85 -18.99 -0.53
C ASN A 291 11.69 -17.48 -0.21
N ASN A 292 10.49 -16.92 -0.40
CA ASN A 292 10.16 -15.56 0.03
C ASN A 292 9.78 -15.56 1.52
N PHE A 293 10.02 -14.45 2.21
CA PHE A 293 9.68 -14.27 3.63
C PHE A 293 8.47 -13.34 3.76
N TYR A 294 7.36 -13.85 4.27
CA TYR A 294 6.14 -13.10 4.52
C TYR A 294 6.04 -12.76 6.00
N LYS A 295 5.88 -11.47 6.31
CA LYS A 295 5.70 -10.98 7.67
C LYS A 295 4.43 -10.12 7.74
N PRO A 296 3.32 -10.66 8.29
CA PRO A 296 2.14 -9.86 8.60
C PRO A 296 2.51 -8.63 9.46
N GLY A 297 1.90 -7.49 9.16
CA GLY A 297 2.13 -6.23 9.87
C GLY A 297 0.86 -5.64 10.49
N PRO A 298 0.94 -4.44 11.09
CA PRO A 298 -0.19 -3.80 11.77
C PRO A 298 -1.44 -3.58 10.91
N THR A 299 -1.28 -3.46 9.59
CA THR A 299 -2.37 -3.28 8.62
C THR A 299 -2.90 -4.60 8.06
N THR A 300 -2.09 -5.66 8.05
CA THR A 300 -2.49 -6.98 7.52
C THR A 300 -3.76 -7.47 8.19
N LEU A 301 -4.77 -7.83 7.39
CA LEU A 301 -6.00 -8.45 7.86
C LEU A 301 -5.73 -9.90 8.31
N ASP A 302 -6.34 -10.34 9.40
CA ASP A 302 -6.16 -11.69 9.96
C ASP A 302 -6.39 -12.81 8.92
N GLU A 303 -7.37 -12.64 8.01
CA GLU A 303 -7.65 -13.62 6.95
C GLU A 303 -6.57 -13.67 5.84
N VAL A 304 -5.78 -12.60 5.69
CA VAL A 304 -4.75 -12.41 4.66
C VAL A 304 -3.36 -12.78 5.19
N ALA A 305 -3.14 -12.68 6.51
CA ALA A 305 -1.88 -13.05 7.17
C ALA A 305 -1.28 -14.41 6.74
N PRO A 306 -2.04 -15.53 6.65
CA PRO A 306 -1.50 -16.83 6.23
C PRO A 306 -1.31 -17.00 4.70
N VAL A 307 -1.64 -15.99 3.88
CA VAL A 307 -1.73 -16.15 2.42
C VAL A 307 -0.38 -15.87 1.75
N VAL A 308 0.20 -16.90 1.13
CA VAL A 308 1.35 -16.78 0.23
C VAL A 308 0.90 -16.26 -1.13
N VAL A 309 -0.14 -16.85 -1.72
CA VAL A 309 -0.64 -16.44 -3.04
C VAL A 309 -2.15 -16.69 -3.21
N SER A 310 -2.84 -15.78 -3.89
CA SER A 310 -4.21 -15.97 -4.38
C SER A 310 -4.20 -16.13 -5.90
N ALA A 311 -4.09 -17.37 -6.37
CA ALA A 311 -4.04 -17.64 -7.80
C ALA A 311 -5.41 -17.33 -8.46
N ASN A 312 -5.37 -16.68 -9.62
CA ASN A 312 -6.56 -16.42 -10.43
C ASN A 312 -6.73 -17.52 -11.50
N ARG A 313 -7.50 -17.27 -12.56
CA ARG A 313 -7.94 -18.22 -13.62
C ARG A 313 -6.86 -19.22 -14.11
N GLY A 314 -6.69 -20.34 -13.41
CA GLY A 314 -5.81 -21.45 -13.81
C GLY A 314 -4.31 -21.13 -13.72
N GLY A 315 -3.58 -21.54 -14.76
CA GLY A 315 -2.12 -21.37 -14.85
C GLY A 315 -1.33 -22.50 -14.16
N GLN A 316 -0.02 -22.50 -14.41
CA GLN A 316 0.97 -23.41 -13.84
C GLN A 316 1.79 -22.70 -12.76
N TRP A 317 1.95 -23.35 -11.60
CA TRP A 317 2.52 -22.73 -10.41
C TRP A 317 3.44 -23.68 -9.65
N TYR A 318 4.63 -23.21 -9.27
CA TYR A 318 5.49 -23.87 -8.28
C TYR A 318 5.56 -22.99 -7.02
N VAL A 319 5.23 -23.54 -5.86
CA VAL A 319 5.19 -22.77 -4.59
C VAL A 319 5.87 -23.57 -3.47
N ALA A 320 7.10 -23.20 -3.10
CA ALA A 320 7.90 -23.94 -2.13
C ALA A 320 8.87 -23.08 -1.31
N GLY A 321 9.26 -23.55 -0.13
CA GLY A 321 10.29 -22.97 0.74
C GLY A 321 10.01 -21.57 1.31
N ASN A 322 8.83 -20.99 1.06
CA ASN A 322 8.43 -19.70 1.61
C ASN A 322 8.16 -19.82 3.12
N GLU A 323 8.62 -18.84 3.89
CA GLU A 323 8.36 -18.72 5.33
C GLU A 323 7.29 -17.65 5.57
N VAL A 324 6.38 -17.91 6.51
CA VAL A 324 5.32 -16.96 6.91
C VAL A 324 5.35 -16.80 8.43
N GLU A 325 5.76 -15.62 8.90
CA GLU A 325 5.87 -15.30 10.33
C GLU A 325 4.50 -15.46 11.02
N GLY A 326 4.47 -16.12 12.18
CA GLY A 326 3.24 -16.47 12.89
C GLY A 326 2.47 -17.69 12.35
N HIS A 327 2.79 -18.19 11.15
CA HIS A 327 2.08 -19.29 10.48
C HIS A 327 3.00 -20.49 10.17
N PRO A 328 3.42 -21.27 11.19
CA PRO A 328 4.33 -22.40 11.02
C PRO A 328 3.73 -23.53 10.19
N ASP A 329 2.40 -23.65 10.13
CA ASP A 329 1.73 -24.70 9.36
C ASP A 329 1.73 -24.41 7.84
N VAL A 330 1.61 -23.14 7.45
CA VAL A 330 1.84 -22.64 6.08
C VAL A 330 3.32 -22.68 5.72
N THR A 331 4.21 -22.29 6.63
CA THR A 331 5.66 -22.38 6.44
C THR A 331 6.12 -23.82 6.17
N THR A 332 5.60 -24.79 6.93
CA THR A 332 5.91 -26.21 6.71
C THR A 332 5.23 -26.78 5.46
N HIS A 333 4.06 -26.25 5.08
CA HIS A 333 3.26 -26.75 3.95
C HIS A 333 2.69 -25.58 3.13
N ASN A 334 3.50 -24.97 2.26
CA ASN A 334 3.15 -23.75 1.52
C ASN A 334 1.82 -23.84 0.75
N ARG A 335 1.40 -25.04 0.33
CA ARG A 335 0.09 -25.33 -0.26
C ARG A 335 -1.10 -24.78 0.55
N ARG A 336 -0.97 -24.68 1.87
CA ARG A 336 -1.99 -24.10 2.77
C ARG A 336 -2.14 -22.57 2.63
N GLY A 337 -1.09 -21.90 2.15
CA GLY A 337 -1.08 -20.47 1.86
C GLY A 337 -1.57 -20.13 0.46
N ILE A 338 -2.00 -21.12 -0.34
CA ILE A 338 -2.58 -20.91 -1.68
C ILE A 338 -4.10 -20.77 -1.55
N ARG A 339 -4.65 -19.62 -1.95
CA ARG A 339 -6.09 -19.49 -2.24
C ARG A 339 -6.33 -19.90 -3.70
N TYR A 340 -7.13 -20.94 -3.89
CA TYR A 340 -7.42 -21.51 -5.21
C TYR A 340 -8.63 -20.84 -5.89
N PRO A 341 -8.61 -20.65 -7.22
CA PRO A 341 -9.74 -20.19 -7.99
C PRO A 341 -10.77 -21.33 -8.19
N ILE A 342 -11.98 -20.97 -8.63
CA ILE A 342 -12.94 -21.96 -9.17
C ILE A 342 -12.30 -22.62 -10.41
N GLY A 343 -12.21 -23.95 -10.40
CA GLY A 343 -11.51 -24.73 -11.42
C GLY A 343 -10.08 -25.15 -11.03
N GLY A 344 -9.50 -24.55 -9.99
CA GLY A 344 -8.15 -24.87 -9.51
C GLY A 344 -7.01 -24.34 -10.39
N ILE A 345 -5.81 -24.84 -10.14
CA ILE A 345 -4.56 -24.51 -10.84
C ILE A 345 -3.77 -25.80 -11.12
N VAL A 346 -2.75 -25.72 -11.97
CA VAL A 346 -1.76 -26.79 -12.13
C VAL A 346 -0.60 -26.53 -11.18
N GLU A 347 -0.44 -27.37 -10.16
CA GLU A 347 0.72 -27.35 -9.27
C GLU A 347 1.87 -28.16 -9.90
N LEU A 348 3.00 -27.50 -10.13
CA LEU A 348 4.22 -28.10 -10.67
C LEU A 348 5.00 -28.81 -9.57
N ALA A 349 5.62 -29.95 -9.91
CA ALA A 349 6.48 -30.69 -8.99
C ALA A 349 7.89 -30.10 -8.85
N GLU A 350 8.35 -29.37 -9.87
CA GLU A 350 9.65 -28.69 -9.95
C GLU A 350 9.42 -27.26 -10.48
N PRO A 351 10.32 -26.30 -10.23
CA PRO A 351 10.19 -24.95 -10.77
C PRO A 351 10.16 -24.94 -12.31
N GLN A 352 9.34 -24.06 -12.89
CA GLN A 352 9.46 -23.67 -14.31
C GLN A 352 10.90 -23.17 -14.55
N PRO A 353 11.63 -23.66 -15.57
CA PRO A 353 12.98 -23.18 -15.87
C PRO A 353 12.94 -21.76 -16.44
N ILE A 354 13.67 -20.84 -15.81
CA ILE A 354 13.89 -19.46 -16.29
C ILE A 354 15.40 -19.20 -16.31
N PRO A 355 15.96 -18.62 -17.39
CA PRO A 355 17.39 -18.37 -17.49
C PRO A 355 17.94 -17.43 -16.40
N GLY A 356 19.20 -17.61 -16.04
CA GLY A 356 19.93 -16.67 -15.17
C GLY A 356 19.58 -16.71 -13.67
N ARG A 357 18.65 -17.58 -13.22
CA ARG A 357 18.32 -17.74 -11.79
C ARG A 357 19.57 -18.01 -10.95
N GLY A 358 19.79 -17.20 -9.93
CA GLY A 358 20.88 -17.37 -8.95
C GLY A 358 20.60 -18.44 -7.89
N ASP A 359 21.50 -18.56 -6.93
CA ASP A 359 21.37 -19.51 -5.82
C ASP A 359 20.26 -19.10 -4.85
N LEU A 360 19.33 -20.02 -4.55
CA LEU A 360 18.23 -19.77 -3.63
C LEU A 360 18.71 -19.79 -2.17
N GLN A 361 18.56 -18.66 -1.48
CA GLN A 361 18.73 -18.58 -0.03
C GLN A 361 17.53 -19.21 0.69
N ALA A 362 17.68 -19.63 1.95
CA ALA A 362 16.52 -19.85 2.82
C ALA A 362 15.77 -18.53 3.04
N ALA A 363 14.44 -18.55 3.19
CA ALA A 363 13.66 -17.31 3.27
C ALA A 363 14.05 -16.41 4.45
N SER A 364 14.33 -17.01 5.61
CA SER A 364 14.90 -16.32 6.77
C SER A 364 16.30 -15.70 6.53
N LYS A 365 17.10 -16.24 5.61
CA LYS A 365 18.38 -15.64 5.19
C LYS A 365 18.20 -14.52 4.17
N ALA A 366 17.26 -14.70 3.24
CA ALA A 366 16.82 -13.63 2.37
C ALA A 366 16.29 -12.42 3.16
N TYR A 367 15.53 -12.65 4.23
CA TYR A 367 15.07 -11.58 5.13
C TYR A 367 16.22 -10.74 5.70
N ASP A 368 17.26 -11.39 6.26
CA ASP A 368 18.45 -10.71 6.77
C ASP A 368 19.16 -9.90 5.66
N ALA A 369 19.33 -10.50 4.48
CA ALA A 369 20.04 -9.90 3.35
C ALA A 369 19.28 -8.72 2.73
N VAL A 370 17.97 -8.86 2.49
CA VAL A 370 17.10 -7.83 1.91
C VAL A 370 17.04 -6.60 2.81
N LEU A 371 16.90 -6.77 4.13
CA LEU A 371 16.89 -5.64 5.07
C LEU A 371 18.26 -4.96 5.24
N ALA A 372 19.34 -5.57 4.79
CA ALA A 372 20.65 -4.93 4.71
C ALA A 372 20.82 -4.19 3.36
N GLY A 373 20.62 -4.90 2.24
CA GLY A 373 20.99 -4.46 0.90
C GLY A 373 19.91 -3.70 0.12
N ALA A 374 18.62 -4.04 0.26
CA ALA A 374 17.63 -3.59 -0.72
C ALA A 374 17.35 -2.07 -0.67
N GLY A 375 17.06 -1.49 -1.84
CA GLY A 375 16.75 -0.08 -2.08
C GLY A 375 17.96 0.73 -2.55
N ALA A 376 17.72 2.02 -2.80
CA ALA A 376 18.78 2.97 -3.13
C ALA A 376 19.66 3.24 -1.91
N ILE A 377 20.67 2.38 -1.70
CA ILE A 377 21.64 2.50 -0.61
C ILE A 377 22.90 3.29 -0.98
N LEU A 378 23.12 3.58 -2.27
CA LEU A 378 24.18 4.45 -2.77
C LEU A 378 23.61 5.80 -3.24
N PRO A 379 24.33 6.91 -3.04
CA PRO A 379 25.52 7.04 -2.19
C PRO A 379 25.21 6.79 -0.70
N LYS A 380 23.95 6.94 -0.28
CA LYS A 380 23.44 6.65 1.08
C LYS A 380 22.00 6.13 0.98
N ARG A 381 21.57 5.26 1.90
CA ARG A 381 20.16 4.98 2.18
C ARG A 381 19.53 6.20 2.85
N ASP A 382 18.41 6.71 2.33
CA ASP A 382 17.77 7.91 2.89
C ASP A 382 16.84 7.63 4.08
N ALA A 383 16.34 8.70 4.70
CA ALA A 383 15.54 8.63 5.92
C ALA A 383 14.20 7.88 5.77
N ALA A 384 13.62 7.84 4.57
CA ALA A 384 12.35 7.15 4.33
C ALA A 384 12.58 5.66 4.09
N ASP A 385 13.59 5.28 3.29
CA ASP A 385 13.95 3.88 3.08
C ASP A 385 14.49 3.23 4.37
N ALA A 386 15.24 3.99 5.18
CA ALA A 386 15.70 3.55 6.49
C ALA A 386 14.54 3.33 7.48
N ARG A 387 13.52 4.19 7.48
CA ARG A 387 12.30 3.99 8.28
C ARG A 387 11.60 2.68 7.91
N VAL A 388 11.37 2.44 6.62
CA VAL A 388 10.66 1.24 6.15
C VAL A 388 11.41 -0.03 6.56
N VAL A 389 12.76 -0.04 6.45
CA VAL A 389 13.58 -1.16 6.93
C VAL A 389 13.42 -1.37 8.44
N GLU A 390 13.47 -0.31 9.25
CA GLU A 390 13.28 -0.40 10.70
C GLU A 390 11.84 -0.79 11.08
N GLU A 391 10.83 -0.38 10.32
CA GLU A 391 9.44 -0.80 10.50
C GLU A 391 9.27 -2.30 10.28
N VAL A 392 9.88 -2.86 9.23
CA VAL A 392 9.91 -4.31 9.00
C VAL A 392 10.62 -5.05 10.14
N ARG A 393 11.76 -4.54 10.62
CA ARG A 393 12.48 -5.16 11.76
C ARG A 393 11.59 -5.20 13.01
N ASN A 394 10.99 -4.06 13.36
CA ASN A 394 10.27 -3.88 14.62
C ASN A 394 8.80 -4.36 14.58
N GLY A 395 8.25 -4.67 13.41
CA GLY A 395 6.84 -5.05 13.27
C GLY A 395 5.89 -3.85 13.40
N THR A 396 6.32 -2.66 12.96
CA THR A 396 5.61 -1.38 13.09
C THR A 396 5.31 -0.75 11.72
N GLY A 397 4.79 0.48 11.70
CA GLY A 397 4.33 1.13 10.46
C GLY A 397 2.85 0.86 10.15
N ARG A 398 2.37 1.32 9.00
CA ARG A 398 1.00 1.15 8.51
C ARG A 398 0.85 1.57 7.04
N LEU A 399 -0.28 1.26 6.42
CA LEU A 399 -0.73 1.98 5.23
C LEU A 399 -0.96 3.47 5.51
N ILE A 400 -0.51 4.29 4.56
CA ILE A 400 -0.61 5.75 4.58
C ILE A 400 -1.45 6.26 3.39
N ASN A 401 -2.06 7.43 3.56
CA ASN A 401 -2.86 8.08 2.51
C ASN A 401 -2.09 9.23 1.81
N SER A 402 -0.92 9.60 2.34
CA SER A 402 -0.09 10.70 1.86
C SER A 402 1.32 10.56 2.44
N GLN A 403 2.37 10.87 1.67
CA GLN A 403 3.74 10.97 2.16
C GLN A 403 3.89 11.94 3.35
N LYS A 404 2.97 12.90 3.50
CA LYS A 404 2.92 13.82 4.64
C LYS A 404 2.66 13.10 5.96
N GLN A 405 2.05 11.92 5.97
CA GLN A 405 1.81 11.16 7.20
C GLN A 405 3.11 10.61 7.82
N VAL A 406 4.21 10.62 7.06
CA VAL A 406 5.50 10.03 7.43
C VAL A 406 6.68 11.02 7.32
N GLY A 407 6.40 12.33 7.43
CA GLY A 407 7.42 13.38 7.39
C GLY A 407 7.66 14.03 6.02
N GLY A 408 7.02 13.54 4.96
CA GLY A 408 7.19 14.04 3.60
C GLY A 408 8.49 13.55 2.93
N TYR A 409 8.91 14.26 1.88
CA TYR A 409 10.12 13.93 1.13
C TYR A 409 11.38 14.17 1.99
N PRO A 410 12.31 13.19 2.09
CA PRO A 410 13.64 13.43 2.64
C PRO A 410 14.38 14.52 1.87
N GLU A 411 15.12 15.35 2.60
CA GLU A 411 16.10 16.26 2.01
C GLU A 411 17.31 15.44 1.55
N LEU A 412 17.55 15.39 0.24
CA LEU A 412 18.77 14.79 -0.32
C LEU A 412 19.83 15.88 -0.44
N VAL A 413 20.72 15.93 0.55
CA VAL A 413 21.77 16.96 0.66
C VAL A 413 22.71 16.89 -0.55
N GLN A 414 22.88 18.01 -1.24
CA GLN A 414 23.84 18.15 -2.33
C GLN A 414 25.26 18.31 -1.78
N THR A 415 26.23 17.63 -2.39
CA THR A 415 27.67 17.92 -2.20
C THR A 415 28.33 18.14 -3.56
N GLU A 416 29.58 18.61 -3.55
CA GLU A 416 30.40 18.70 -4.75
C GLU A 416 30.61 17.29 -5.34
N ALA A 417 30.57 17.20 -6.68
CA ALA A 417 30.92 15.98 -7.40
C ALA A 417 32.45 15.84 -7.45
N PRO A 418 33.01 14.61 -7.40
CA PRO A 418 34.44 14.39 -7.58
C PRO A 418 34.95 15.02 -8.89
N VAL A 419 36.18 15.55 -8.88
CA VAL A 419 36.82 16.06 -10.10
C VAL A 419 37.02 14.90 -11.09
N ASP A 420 36.71 15.18 -12.34
CA ASP A 420 36.74 14.36 -13.54
C ASP A 420 37.05 15.38 -14.63
N SER A 421 38.26 15.30 -15.20
CA SER A 421 38.88 16.41 -15.92
C SER A 421 38.67 16.36 -17.44
N ASP A 422 38.30 15.20 -17.98
CA ASP A 422 37.98 14.99 -19.40
C ASP A 422 36.51 14.61 -19.68
N HIS A 423 35.71 14.46 -18.61
CA HIS A 423 34.27 14.21 -18.64
C HIS A 423 33.89 12.80 -19.14
N ASP A 424 34.75 11.80 -18.86
CA ASP A 424 34.49 10.39 -19.19
C ASP A 424 33.63 9.64 -18.14
N GLY A 425 33.26 10.31 -17.06
CA GLY A 425 32.43 9.77 -15.98
C GLY A 425 33.19 9.01 -14.89
N ILE A 426 34.52 8.90 -14.99
CA ILE A 426 35.42 8.40 -13.96
C ILE A 426 36.12 9.58 -13.27
N PRO A 427 36.18 9.61 -11.93
CA PRO A 427 36.96 10.62 -11.24
C PRO A 427 38.48 10.44 -11.38
N ASP A 428 39.17 11.58 -11.51
CA ASP A 428 40.63 11.77 -11.52
C ASP A 428 41.41 10.86 -10.55
N TRP A 429 40.85 10.64 -9.35
CA TRP A 429 41.50 9.88 -8.28
C TRP A 429 41.42 8.37 -8.50
N TRP A 430 40.35 7.90 -9.13
CA TRP A 430 40.13 6.47 -9.42
C TRP A 430 40.98 6.06 -10.61
N GLU A 431 41.05 6.90 -11.63
CA GLU A 431 41.92 6.72 -12.79
C GLU A 431 43.39 6.56 -12.40
N LYS A 432 43.93 7.53 -11.64
CA LYS A 432 45.30 7.50 -11.12
C LYS A 432 45.57 6.25 -10.27
N ALA A 433 44.56 5.74 -9.56
CA ALA A 433 44.66 4.52 -8.77
C ALA A 433 44.64 3.23 -9.62
N ASN A 434 44.09 3.28 -10.84
CA ASN A 434 43.97 2.14 -11.76
C ASN A 434 44.92 2.22 -12.98
N GLY A 435 45.73 3.27 -13.10
CA GLY A 435 46.75 3.42 -14.15
C GLY A 435 46.23 4.04 -15.45
N LEU A 436 45.17 4.83 -15.36
CA LEU A 436 44.51 5.58 -16.43
C LEU A 436 45.03 7.04 -16.47
N ASP A 437 44.73 7.78 -17.55
CA ASP A 437 45.14 9.19 -17.73
C ASP A 437 43.91 10.11 -17.71
N PRO A 438 43.74 10.97 -16.66
CA PRO A 438 42.63 11.94 -16.49
C PRO A 438 42.47 13.02 -17.55
N ASN A 439 43.05 12.83 -18.72
CA ASN A 439 42.97 13.70 -19.87
C ASN A 439 42.74 12.89 -21.18
N ASP A 440 42.54 11.57 -21.10
CA ASP A 440 42.24 10.65 -22.20
C ASP A 440 40.84 10.01 -22.04
N PRO A 441 39.77 10.70 -22.47
CA PRO A 441 38.39 10.26 -22.27
C PRO A 441 38.01 9.03 -23.13
N SER A 442 38.98 8.46 -23.87
CA SER A 442 38.83 7.17 -24.51
C SER A 442 39.00 6.00 -23.53
N ASP A 443 39.54 6.26 -22.33
CA ASP A 443 40.04 5.21 -21.44
C ASP A 443 38.99 4.58 -20.53
N ALA A 444 37.94 5.33 -20.12
CA ALA A 444 36.68 4.78 -19.60
C ALA A 444 36.11 3.62 -20.42
N GLN A 445 36.27 3.65 -21.75
CA GLN A 445 35.70 2.64 -22.66
C GLN A 445 36.70 1.51 -23.01
N LYS A 446 37.95 1.57 -22.54
CA LYS A 446 38.91 0.47 -22.70
C LYS A 446 38.42 -0.74 -21.89
N ILE A 447 38.49 -1.93 -22.48
CA ILE A 447 38.07 -3.17 -21.84
C ILE A 447 39.16 -3.65 -20.88
N ALA A 448 38.82 -3.81 -19.60
CA ALA A 448 39.69 -4.34 -18.57
C ALA A 448 39.78 -5.88 -18.63
N PRO A 449 40.73 -6.52 -17.92
CA PRO A 449 40.93 -7.98 -17.98
C PRO A 449 39.73 -8.85 -17.56
N ASN A 450 38.73 -8.26 -16.90
CA ASN A 450 37.48 -8.94 -16.50
C ASN A 450 36.34 -8.81 -17.53
N GLY A 451 36.59 -8.18 -18.68
CA GLY A 451 35.62 -8.02 -19.78
C GLY A 451 34.75 -6.76 -19.72
N TYR A 452 34.68 -6.08 -18.57
CA TYR A 452 33.95 -4.82 -18.39
C TYR A 452 34.82 -3.62 -18.83
N THR A 453 34.22 -2.48 -19.15
CA THR A 453 34.98 -1.25 -19.37
C THR A 453 35.55 -0.70 -18.05
N TYR A 454 36.53 0.20 -18.10
CA TYR A 454 37.01 0.87 -16.87
C TYR A 454 35.92 1.69 -16.19
N LEU A 455 35.03 2.34 -16.94
CA LEU A 455 33.86 3.04 -16.38
C LEU A 455 32.95 2.07 -15.61
N GLU A 456 32.65 0.91 -16.17
CA GLU A 456 31.86 -0.11 -15.47
C GLU A 456 32.57 -0.63 -14.21
N ASN A 457 33.90 -0.76 -14.24
CA ASN A 457 34.68 -1.13 -13.06
C ASN A 457 34.65 -0.05 -11.98
N TYR A 458 34.71 1.24 -12.36
CA TYR A 458 34.47 2.35 -11.43
C TYR A 458 33.07 2.26 -10.81
N LEU A 459 32.01 2.17 -11.64
CA LEU A 459 30.62 2.09 -11.21
C LEU A 459 30.32 0.93 -10.25
N ASN A 460 31.05 -0.20 -10.39
CA ASN A 460 30.92 -1.39 -9.54
C ASN A 460 31.89 -1.40 -8.34
N SER A 461 32.85 -0.47 -8.28
CA SER A 461 33.75 -0.29 -7.12
C SER A 461 33.15 0.61 -6.03
N LEU A 462 32.07 1.33 -6.34
CA LEU A 462 31.35 2.19 -5.40
C LEU A 462 30.62 1.34 -4.35
N VAL A 463 30.88 1.60 -3.06
CA VAL A 463 30.33 0.86 -1.92
C VAL A 463 29.65 1.79 -0.90
N PRO A 464 28.62 1.31 -0.16
CA PRO A 464 27.89 2.15 0.79
C PRO A 464 28.73 2.60 1.98
N ASP A 465 28.30 3.68 2.65
CA ASP A 465 28.89 4.12 3.92
C ASP A 465 28.79 2.98 4.96
N PRO A 466 29.92 2.44 5.47
CA PRO A 466 29.91 1.32 6.40
C PRO A 466 29.36 1.66 7.79
N THR A 467 29.10 2.94 8.13
CA THR A 467 28.49 3.27 9.42
C THR A 467 27.03 2.83 9.50
N GLY A 468 26.28 2.89 8.39
CA GLY A 468 24.84 2.68 8.35
C GLY A 468 24.01 3.85 8.91
N ASN A 469 22.68 3.69 8.93
CA ASN A 469 21.74 4.73 9.36
C ASN A 469 21.55 4.75 10.91
N PRO A 470 21.27 5.91 11.52
CA PRO A 470 20.92 6.02 12.94
C PRO A 470 19.56 5.37 13.25
N VAL A 471 19.24 5.18 14.53
CA VAL A 471 17.92 4.70 14.98
C VAL A 471 17.19 5.83 15.71
N VAL A 472 15.87 5.96 15.50
CA VAL A 472 15.03 6.95 16.19
C VAL A 472 13.60 6.45 16.41
N GLN A 473 13.05 6.71 17.60
CA GLN A 473 11.68 6.36 17.97
C GLN A 473 11.02 7.49 18.76
N ILE A 474 9.78 7.86 18.41
CA ILE A 474 8.94 8.73 19.23
C ILE A 474 8.53 7.98 20.51
N THR A 475 8.88 8.52 21.68
CA THR A 475 8.51 7.97 22.99
C THR A 475 7.38 8.72 23.66
N SER A 476 7.07 9.94 23.20
CA SER A 476 5.89 10.69 23.61
C SER A 476 5.49 11.71 22.52
N PRO A 477 4.19 11.94 22.23
CA PRO A 477 3.04 11.19 22.72
C PRO A 477 3.06 9.71 22.29
N ALA A 478 2.21 8.87 22.88
CA ALA A 478 2.01 7.49 22.41
C ALA A 478 0.99 7.46 21.26
N GLN A 479 0.98 6.35 20.49
CA GLN A 479 0.01 6.16 19.40
C GLN A 479 -1.43 6.39 19.85
N ASN A 480 -2.14 7.22 19.09
CA ASN A 480 -3.53 7.66 19.32
C ASN A 480 -3.78 8.38 20.66
N THR A 481 -2.76 9.04 21.23
CA THR A 481 -2.96 9.89 22.41
C THR A 481 -4.02 10.96 22.14
N THR A 482 -4.97 11.13 23.06
CA THR A 482 -5.95 12.21 23.00
C THR A 482 -5.53 13.37 23.92
N VAL A 483 -5.55 14.58 23.39
CA VAL A 483 -5.22 15.81 24.12
C VAL A 483 -6.45 16.69 24.15
N ALA A 484 -7.10 16.77 25.31
CA ALA A 484 -8.31 17.57 25.51
C ALA A 484 -8.01 18.83 26.33
N GLY A 485 -8.48 19.99 25.86
CA GLY A 485 -8.27 21.27 26.54
C GLY A 485 -9.13 22.40 25.96
N ARG A 486 -9.53 23.35 26.81
CA ARG A 486 -10.36 24.51 26.39
C ARG A 486 -9.54 25.66 25.81
N THR A 487 -8.26 25.74 26.15
CA THR A 487 -7.35 26.84 25.77
C THR A 487 -5.99 26.28 25.36
N ALA A 488 -5.54 26.64 24.16
CA ALA A 488 -4.17 26.44 23.64
C ALA A 488 -3.46 25.14 24.07
N PRO A 489 -3.93 23.96 23.63
CA PRO A 489 -3.25 22.70 23.95
C PRO A 489 -1.81 22.74 23.43
N THR A 490 -0.89 22.21 24.24
CA THR A 490 0.52 22.06 23.92
C THR A 490 0.86 20.58 23.99
N VAL A 491 1.57 20.07 22.98
CA VAL A 491 2.02 18.68 22.90
C VAL A 491 3.53 18.66 23.07
N THR A 492 4.01 18.05 24.15
CA THR A 492 5.45 17.74 24.29
C THR A 492 5.74 16.50 23.45
N ILE A 493 6.62 16.64 22.46
CA ILE A 493 7.09 15.54 21.62
C ILE A 493 8.48 15.14 22.13
N LYS A 494 8.73 13.84 22.28
CA LYS A 494 9.98 13.26 22.76
C LYS A 494 10.40 12.11 21.86
N ALA A 495 11.70 11.98 21.62
CA ALA A 495 12.27 10.84 20.93
C ALA A 495 13.51 10.30 21.64
N ASP A 496 13.68 8.99 21.59
CA ASP A 496 14.96 8.35 21.82
C ASP A 496 15.65 8.14 20.47
N ALA A 497 16.95 8.43 20.41
CA ALA A 497 17.75 8.29 19.20
C ALA A 497 19.17 7.87 19.54
N SER A 498 19.74 6.98 18.72
CA SER A 498 21.12 6.52 18.80
C SER A 498 21.80 6.59 17.44
N PRO A 499 23.11 6.91 17.38
CA PRO A 499 23.85 6.81 16.14
C PRO A 499 24.00 5.33 15.74
N ALA A 500 24.27 5.11 14.46
CA ALA A 500 24.75 3.81 13.99
C ALA A 500 26.09 3.43 14.65
N LYS A 501 26.52 2.17 14.54
CA LYS A 501 27.63 1.63 15.33
C LYS A 501 28.94 2.39 15.08
N GLY A 502 29.40 3.14 16.09
CA GLY A 502 30.62 3.96 16.03
C GLY A 502 30.42 5.40 15.53
N GLY A 503 29.21 5.76 15.09
CA GLY A 503 28.87 7.11 14.65
C GLY A 503 28.55 8.08 15.80
N GLN A 504 28.18 9.31 15.44
CA GLN A 504 27.74 10.35 16.37
C GLN A 504 26.54 11.09 15.79
N LEU A 505 25.50 11.32 16.59
CA LEU A 505 24.35 12.13 16.18
C LEU A 505 24.74 13.62 16.05
N ALA A 506 24.11 14.30 15.09
CA ALA A 506 24.19 15.75 14.91
C ALA A 506 22.92 16.45 15.40
N LYS A 507 21.73 15.90 15.07
CA LYS A 507 20.42 16.45 15.44
C LYS A 507 19.32 15.39 15.44
N VAL A 508 18.25 15.68 16.18
CA VAL A 508 16.92 15.08 16.02
C VAL A 508 15.92 16.18 15.70
N GLU A 509 15.29 16.11 14.54
CA GLU A 509 14.24 17.03 14.07
C GLU A 509 12.87 16.41 14.31
N PHE A 510 11.84 17.24 14.56
CA PHE A 510 10.48 16.79 14.86
C PHE A 510 9.49 17.40 13.87
N PHE A 511 8.59 16.58 13.33
CA PHE A 511 7.65 16.97 12.28
C PHE A 511 6.20 16.71 12.70
N VAL A 512 5.32 17.59 12.24
CA VAL A 512 3.87 17.39 12.21
C VAL A 512 3.43 17.43 10.75
N GLY A 513 2.95 16.31 10.24
CA GLY A 513 2.80 16.15 8.79
C GLY A 513 4.18 16.22 8.11
N ASP A 514 4.30 17.07 7.10
CA ASP A 514 5.54 17.44 6.41
C ASP A 514 6.23 18.70 7.02
N GLN A 515 5.66 19.31 8.07
CA GLN A 515 6.16 20.57 8.65
C GLN A 515 7.03 20.33 9.88
N MET A 516 8.26 20.86 9.89
CA MET A 516 9.12 20.80 11.07
C MET A 516 8.60 21.72 12.19
N VAL A 517 8.38 21.17 13.39
CA VAL A 517 7.94 21.91 14.58
C VAL A 517 9.07 22.25 15.56
N GLY A 518 10.25 21.65 15.37
CA GLY A 518 11.47 21.99 16.11
C GLY A 518 12.56 20.93 15.96
N ALA A 519 13.72 21.18 16.59
CA ALA A 519 14.84 20.24 16.60
C ALA A 519 15.62 20.32 17.91
N ALA A 520 16.34 19.24 18.26
CA ALA A 520 17.23 19.14 19.41
C ALA A 520 18.59 18.55 18.99
N THR A 521 19.69 19.15 19.44
CA THR A 521 21.07 18.75 19.10
C THR A 521 21.76 17.91 20.18
N SER A 522 21.08 17.65 21.29
CA SER A 522 21.56 16.80 22.39
C SER A 522 20.39 16.18 23.14
N ALA A 523 20.64 15.08 23.84
CA ALA A 523 19.65 14.41 24.67
C ALA A 523 19.37 15.20 25.98
N PRO A 524 18.13 15.21 26.50
CA PRO A 524 16.95 14.53 25.97
C PRO A 524 16.38 15.23 24.73
N TYR A 525 16.12 14.48 23.65
CA TYR A 525 15.57 15.04 22.42
C TYR A 525 14.07 15.27 22.59
N GLN A 526 13.67 16.52 22.72
CA GLN A 526 12.26 16.89 22.90
C GLN A 526 11.96 18.32 22.42
N VAL A 527 10.70 18.56 22.05
CA VAL A 527 10.17 19.88 21.67
C VAL A 527 8.77 20.11 22.24
N GLU A 528 8.37 21.38 22.39
CA GLU A 528 7.00 21.76 22.76
C GLU A 528 6.27 22.32 21.53
N TRP A 529 5.31 21.57 20.99
CA TRP A 529 4.43 22.06 19.94
C TRP A 529 3.23 22.78 20.57
N LYS A 530 3.20 24.11 20.46
CA LYS A 530 2.27 25.00 21.19
C LYS A 530 1.09 25.46 20.33
N ASN A 531 0.02 25.88 21.01
CA ASN A 531 -1.19 26.44 20.38
C ASN A 531 -1.82 25.51 19.33
N VAL A 532 -1.82 24.20 19.60
CA VAL A 532 -2.27 23.22 18.62
C VAL A 532 -3.76 23.38 18.33
N ALA A 533 -4.12 23.33 17.04
CA ALA A 533 -5.50 23.43 16.60
C ALA A 533 -6.27 22.11 16.87
N ASP A 534 -7.59 22.16 16.74
CA ASP A 534 -8.41 20.95 16.81
C ASP A 534 -8.18 20.09 15.56
N GLY A 535 -7.86 18.80 15.74
CA GLY A 535 -7.53 17.92 14.61
C GLY A 535 -6.87 16.60 14.99
N SER A 536 -6.64 15.75 14.00
CA SER A 536 -5.80 14.55 14.10
C SER A 536 -4.50 14.80 13.33
N TYR A 537 -3.37 14.48 13.93
CA TYR A 537 -2.04 14.83 13.42
C TYR A 537 -1.11 13.63 13.42
N TRP A 538 -0.21 13.59 12.43
CA TRP A 538 0.87 12.63 12.32
C TRP A 538 2.16 13.27 12.79
N ILE A 539 2.84 12.65 13.75
CA ILE A 539 4.10 13.10 14.33
C ILE A 539 5.19 12.10 13.94
N THR A 540 6.33 12.60 13.49
CA THR A 540 7.56 11.82 13.29
C THR A 540 8.77 12.57 13.84
N ALA A 541 9.85 11.85 14.12
CA ALA A 541 11.17 12.43 14.35
C ALA A 541 12.14 11.96 13.26
N ARG A 542 13.16 12.76 12.97
CA ARG A 542 14.27 12.41 12.08
C ARG A 542 15.58 12.57 12.83
N ALA A 543 16.29 11.46 13.06
CA ALA A 543 17.67 11.53 13.54
C ALA A 543 18.62 11.67 12.35
N THR A 544 19.62 12.53 12.47
CA THR A 544 20.69 12.72 11.48
C THR A 544 22.03 12.66 12.21
N ASP A 545 22.97 11.89 11.66
CA ASP A 545 24.33 11.80 12.17
C ASP A 545 25.27 12.87 11.58
N LYS A 546 26.52 12.90 12.03
CA LYS A 546 27.53 13.84 11.54
C LYS A 546 28.03 13.56 10.12
N ASN A 547 27.74 12.39 9.55
CA ASN A 547 27.99 12.08 8.15
C ASN A 547 26.83 12.56 7.25
N GLY A 548 25.72 13.02 7.84
CA GLY A 548 24.50 13.40 7.13
C GLY A 548 23.59 12.22 6.77
N THR A 549 23.86 11.02 7.29
CA THR A 549 22.98 9.87 7.15
C THR A 549 21.84 9.99 8.17
N ALA A 550 20.62 9.62 7.77
CA ALA A 550 19.42 9.91 8.54
C ALA A 550 18.39 8.77 8.52
N THR A 551 17.49 8.78 9.50
CA THR A 551 16.34 7.87 9.64
C THR A 551 15.14 8.64 10.14
N GLN A 552 13.98 8.42 9.52
CA GLN A 552 12.69 8.87 10.05
C GLN A 552 12.15 7.81 11.02
N SER A 553 11.51 8.22 12.12
CA SER A 553 10.80 7.29 13.01
C SER A 553 9.51 6.80 12.36
N THR A 554 9.00 5.65 12.81
CA THR A 554 7.58 5.31 12.64
C THR A 554 6.69 6.48 13.05
N ALA A 555 5.62 6.71 12.27
CA ALA A 555 4.69 7.79 12.50
C ALA A 555 3.75 7.50 13.68
N VAL A 556 3.61 8.47 14.58
CA VAL A 556 2.70 8.44 15.72
C VAL A 556 1.51 9.36 15.47
N GLN A 557 0.29 8.85 15.60
CA GLN A 557 -0.91 9.68 15.51
C GLN A 557 -1.28 10.29 16.88
N VAL A 558 -1.66 11.56 16.89
CA VAL A 558 -2.23 12.26 18.06
C VAL A 558 -3.53 12.95 17.69
N HIS A 559 -4.49 13.01 18.62
CA HIS A 559 -5.79 13.63 18.42
C HIS A 559 -5.98 14.78 19.40
N VAL A 560 -6.05 16.00 18.90
CA VAL A 560 -6.31 17.21 19.68
C VAL A 560 -7.79 17.55 19.59
N ASN A 561 -8.45 17.58 20.75
CA ASN A 561 -9.89 17.71 20.91
C ASN A 561 -10.21 18.97 21.74
N LYS A 562 -10.41 20.10 21.05
CA LYS A 562 -10.77 21.39 21.65
C LYS A 562 -12.25 21.40 22.00
N GLN A 563 -12.56 21.10 23.26
CA GLN A 563 -13.94 20.99 23.73
C GLN A 563 -14.55 22.35 24.09
N LEU A 564 -15.41 22.88 23.21
CA LEU A 564 -16.27 24.04 23.50
C LEU A 564 -17.64 23.66 24.11
N GLY A 565 -17.86 22.36 24.36
CA GLY A 565 -19.12 21.79 24.86
C GLY A 565 -20.13 21.53 23.75
N THR A 566 -21.27 20.93 24.09
CA THR A 566 -22.36 20.62 23.13
C THR A 566 -23.71 21.13 23.66
N PRO A 567 -23.98 22.45 23.69
CA PRO A 567 -25.21 22.99 24.29
C PRO A 567 -26.48 22.35 23.72
N GLY A 568 -27.33 21.82 24.61
CA GLY A 568 -28.56 21.10 24.23
C GLY A 568 -28.39 19.65 23.79
N TRP A 569 -27.16 19.11 23.73
CA TRP A 569 -26.84 17.73 23.36
C TRP A 569 -25.90 17.07 24.38
N THR A 570 -25.89 15.74 24.43
CA THR A 570 -24.95 14.94 25.22
C THR A 570 -23.95 14.26 24.28
N SER A 571 -22.65 14.44 24.52
CA SER A 571 -21.57 13.73 23.83
C SER A 571 -21.09 12.56 24.70
N ALA A 572 -21.14 11.34 24.18
CA ALA A 572 -20.61 10.14 24.84
C ALA A 572 -20.26 9.03 23.85
N SER A 573 -19.31 8.17 24.22
CA SER A 573 -19.06 6.93 23.50
C SER A 573 -20.13 5.88 23.83
N ILE A 574 -20.55 5.12 22.83
CA ILE A 574 -21.32 3.88 22.99
C ILE A 574 -20.32 2.72 22.98
N GLY A 575 -20.43 1.82 23.96
CA GLY A 575 -19.45 0.76 24.17
C GLY A 575 -18.10 1.29 24.69
N LYS A 576 -17.03 0.64 24.28
CA LYS A 576 -15.63 0.95 24.59
C LYS A 576 -14.82 1.07 23.28
N PRO A 577 -15.03 2.12 22.47
CA PRO A 577 -14.21 2.34 21.27
C PRO A 577 -12.73 2.47 21.65
N PRO A 578 -11.78 1.96 20.83
CA PRO A 578 -10.37 1.88 21.20
C PRO A 578 -9.76 3.24 21.60
N VAL A 579 -10.19 4.31 20.94
CA VAL A 579 -9.87 5.71 21.27
C VAL A 579 -11.19 6.46 21.54
N PRO A 580 -11.40 7.00 22.75
CA PRO A 580 -12.61 7.74 23.08
C PRO A 580 -12.88 8.91 22.12
N GLY A 581 -14.11 8.98 21.62
CA GLY A 581 -14.54 10.08 20.77
C GLY A 581 -14.81 11.38 21.53
N SER A 582 -15.13 12.43 20.78
CA SER A 582 -15.52 13.74 21.33
C SER A 582 -16.55 14.45 20.46
N GLY A 583 -17.37 15.28 21.07
CA GLY A 583 -18.25 16.23 20.38
C GLY A 583 -18.02 17.67 20.84
N SER A 584 -18.17 18.63 19.93
CA SER A 584 -18.18 20.06 20.21
C SER A 584 -19.15 20.78 19.27
N LEU A 585 -19.87 21.78 19.78
CA LEU A 585 -20.79 22.62 19.01
C LEU A 585 -20.34 24.08 19.14
N ASP A 586 -19.86 24.65 18.05
CA ASP A 586 -19.38 26.04 17.98
C ASP A 586 -19.91 26.72 16.71
N GLY A 587 -20.33 27.99 16.80
CA GLY A 587 -20.92 28.72 15.67
C GLY A 587 -22.14 28.07 15.00
N GLY A 588 -22.79 27.07 15.63
CA GLY A 588 -23.84 26.25 15.01
C GLY A 588 -23.33 25.03 14.21
N VAL A 589 -22.02 24.80 14.20
CA VAL A 589 -21.37 23.61 13.62
C VAL A 589 -21.03 22.61 14.72
N LEU A 590 -21.63 21.43 14.65
CA LEU A 590 -21.29 20.28 15.48
C LEU A 590 -20.14 19.50 14.84
N THR A 591 -18.97 19.51 15.48
CA THR A 591 -17.90 18.56 15.19
C THR A 591 -18.09 17.30 16.03
N ILE A 592 -18.02 16.13 15.40
CA ILE A 592 -18.02 14.82 16.07
C ILE A 592 -16.79 14.01 15.63
N LYS A 593 -16.14 13.36 16.59
CA LYS A 593 -14.97 12.51 16.36
C LYS A 593 -15.10 11.18 17.10
N GLY A 594 -14.50 10.12 16.56
CA GLY A 594 -14.54 8.81 17.20
C GLY A 594 -13.81 7.71 16.42
N SER A 595 -13.53 6.61 17.13
CA SER A 595 -13.00 5.37 16.58
C SER A 595 -13.98 4.22 16.78
N GLY A 596 -13.64 3.04 16.26
CA GLY A 596 -14.40 1.79 16.43
C GLY A 596 -15.33 1.50 15.26
N ARG A 597 -16.41 0.75 15.51
CA ARG A 597 -17.36 0.23 14.50
C ARG A 597 -18.79 0.17 15.04
N ILE A 598 -19.77 0.56 14.21
CA ILE A 598 -21.20 0.35 14.40
C ILE A 598 -21.54 -1.08 13.93
N TYR A 599 -21.16 -2.06 14.74
CA TYR A 599 -21.26 -3.50 14.43
C TYR A 599 -22.38 -4.19 15.21
N GLY A 600 -23.60 -3.66 15.15
CA GLY A 600 -24.77 -4.28 15.76
C GLY A 600 -24.61 -4.44 17.27
N ARG A 601 -24.62 -5.69 17.77
CA ARG A 601 -24.56 -5.98 19.22
C ARG A 601 -23.25 -5.60 19.89
N THR A 602 -22.16 -5.50 19.14
CA THR A 602 -20.84 -5.10 19.63
C THR A 602 -20.47 -3.70 19.13
N SER A 603 -21.47 -2.82 18.93
CA SER A 603 -21.25 -1.43 18.52
C SER A 603 -20.37 -0.66 19.50
N ASN A 604 -19.23 -0.18 19.01
CA ASN A 604 -18.26 0.62 19.74
C ASN A 604 -17.98 1.88 18.92
N PHE A 605 -18.56 3.03 19.27
CA PHE A 605 -18.50 4.24 18.44
C PHE A 605 -18.76 5.52 19.28
N HIS A 606 -18.76 6.71 18.67
CA HIS A 606 -19.08 7.95 19.38
C HIS A 606 -20.41 8.58 18.93
N TYR A 607 -21.17 9.09 19.89
CA TYR A 607 -22.55 9.55 19.68
C TYR A 607 -22.79 10.90 20.37
N VAL A 608 -23.34 11.87 19.62
CA VAL A 608 -23.80 13.17 20.15
C VAL A 608 -25.32 13.25 19.98
N TYR A 609 -26.06 13.28 21.09
CA TYR A 609 -27.48 12.94 21.07
C TYR A 609 -28.36 13.77 22.03
N ARG A 610 -29.67 13.69 21.80
CA ARG A 610 -30.73 14.10 22.73
C ARG A 610 -31.60 12.90 23.06
N LYS A 611 -32.07 12.83 24.30
CA LYS A 611 -33.07 11.86 24.74
C LYS A 611 -34.47 12.47 24.59
N LEU A 612 -35.36 11.79 23.89
CA LEU A 612 -36.76 12.19 23.71
C LEU A 612 -37.70 11.10 24.25
N GLN A 613 -38.94 11.49 24.56
CA GLN A 613 -40.02 10.54 24.89
C GLN A 613 -40.74 10.13 23.61
N VAL A 614 -41.32 8.93 23.60
CA VAL A 614 -42.23 8.47 22.53
C VAL A 614 -43.49 9.34 22.51
N GLY A 615 -43.83 9.88 21.33
CA GLY A 615 -44.94 10.84 21.16
C GLY A 615 -46.34 10.22 21.12
N GLY A 616 -46.45 8.89 21.03
CA GLY A 616 -47.71 8.18 20.84
C GLY A 616 -47.95 7.77 19.38
N ALA A 617 -49.01 7.01 19.12
CA ALA A 617 -49.28 6.44 17.80
C ALA A 617 -49.46 7.54 16.72
N GLY A 618 -48.74 7.41 15.60
CA GLY A 618 -48.77 8.39 14.51
C GLY A 618 -47.80 9.56 14.68
N ALA A 619 -47.22 9.76 15.87
CA ALA A 619 -46.24 10.82 16.10
C ALA A 619 -45.00 10.64 15.21
N VAL A 620 -44.45 11.74 14.72
CA VAL A 620 -43.28 11.77 13.83
C VAL A 620 -42.18 12.60 14.46
N THR A 621 -41.03 11.97 14.70
CA THR A 621 -39.79 12.68 15.05
C THR A 621 -38.87 12.73 13.83
N ARG A 622 -38.28 13.90 13.57
CA ARG A 622 -37.39 14.14 12.44
C ARG A 622 -36.14 14.88 12.90
N ILE A 623 -34.97 14.36 12.51
CA ILE A 623 -33.71 15.11 12.54
C ILE A 623 -33.27 15.38 11.10
N THR A 624 -32.84 16.62 10.82
CA THR A 624 -32.21 17.02 9.55
C THR A 624 -30.93 17.79 9.86
N ALA A 625 -29.86 17.56 9.09
CA ALA A 625 -28.61 18.32 9.19
C ALA A 625 -27.86 18.33 7.85
N ARG A 626 -27.02 19.34 7.65
CA ARG A 626 -26.02 19.40 6.58
C ARG A 626 -24.74 18.72 7.05
N LEU A 627 -24.17 17.81 6.27
CA LEU A 627 -22.82 17.29 6.46
C LEU A 627 -21.85 18.23 5.75
N ASP A 628 -21.08 19.01 6.51
CA ASP A 628 -20.13 19.99 5.99
C ASP A 628 -18.77 19.36 5.62
N GLN A 629 -18.33 18.39 6.42
CA GLN A 629 -17.03 17.74 6.25
C GLN A 629 -17.09 16.30 6.77
N LEU A 630 -16.38 15.39 6.08
CA LEU A 630 -16.08 14.05 6.53
C LEU A 630 -14.60 13.73 6.25
N GLY A 631 -13.88 13.21 7.26
CA GLY A 631 -12.47 12.85 7.11
C GLY A 631 -12.26 11.59 6.27
N LYS A 632 -11.57 11.70 5.13
CA LYS A 632 -11.09 10.56 4.32
C LYS A 632 -9.83 9.95 4.96
N ILE A 633 -10.01 9.22 6.05
CA ILE A 633 -8.92 8.64 6.86
C ILE A 633 -8.81 7.12 6.69
N ALA A 634 -9.95 6.42 6.73
CA ALA A 634 -10.01 4.97 6.69
C ALA A 634 -11.16 4.47 5.80
N ASN A 635 -11.04 3.23 5.31
CA ASN A 635 -12.09 2.56 4.55
C ASN A 635 -13.25 2.18 5.48
N GLY A 636 -14.50 2.32 5.04
CA GLY A 636 -15.68 2.02 5.85
C GLY A 636 -15.99 3.05 6.96
N LEU A 637 -15.18 4.11 7.10
CA LEU A 637 -15.45 5.25 7.98
C LEU A 637 -16.70 5.97 7.49
N THR A 638 -17.69 6.13 8.37
CA THR A 638 -18.95 6.84 8.06
C THR A 638 -19.31 7.83 9.15
N ALA A 639 -20.03 8.89 8.81
CA ALA A 639 -20.72 9.73 9.79
C ALA A 639 -22.15 10.06 9.32
N GLY A 640 -23.07 10.21 10.28
CA GLY A 640 -24.48 10.42 9.95
C GLY A 640 -25.39 10.57 11.15
N LEU A 641 -26.68 10.40 10.87
CA LEU A 641 -27.77 10.54 11.84
C LEU A 641 -28.16 9.15 12.35
N MET A 642 -28.39 9.03 13.66
CA MET A 642 -28.81 7.79 14.32
C MET A 642 -29.97 8.03 15.28
N ILE A 643 -30.94 7.11 15.24
CA ILE A 643 -31.96 6.93 16.26
C ILE A 643 -31.82 5.53 16.86
N ARG A 644 -31.72 5.44 18.18
CA ARG A 644 -31.55 4.18 18.92
C ARG A 644 -32.45 4.09 20.15
N ASP A 645 -32.91 2.88 20.47
CA ASP A 645 -33.84 2.61 21.56
C ASP A 645 -33.21 2.92 22.94
N SER A 646 -31.95 2.55 23.13
CA SER A 646 -31.19 2.82 24.35
C SER A 646 -29.70 3.10 24.09
N LEU A 647 -28.95 3.45 25.14
CA LEU A 647 -27.49 3.64 25.08
C LEU A 647 -26.71 2.32 25.26
N ASP A 648 -27.40 1.19 25.44
CA ASP A 648 -26.77 -0.13 25.38
C ASP A 648 -26.13 -0.32 23.98
N PRO A 649 -24.88 -0.80 23.87
CA PRO A 649 -24.25 -1.16 22.59
C PRO A 649 -25.15 -2.01 21.68
N ALA A 650 -25.90 -2.95 22.27
CA ALA A 650 -26.77 -3.88 21.57
C ALA A 650 -28.22 -3.40 21.38
N ALA A 651 -28.52 -2.13 21.67
CA ALA A 651 -29.85 -1.58 21.44
C ALA A 651 -30.22 -1.56 19.94
N PRO A 652 -31.49 -1.84 19.59
CA PRO A 652 -32.03 -1.59 18.26
C PRO A 652 -31.78 -0.15 17.79
N TYR A 653 -31.35 0.03 16.54
CA TYR A 653 -31.10 1.35 15.96
C TYR A 653 -31.37 1.39 14.45
N MET A 654 -31.68 2.59 13.97
CA MET A 654 -31.54 2.99 12.57
C MET A 654 -30.45 4.07 12.49
N TYR A 655 -29.53 3.90 11.55
CA TYR A 655 -28.51 4.87 11.17
C TYR A 655 -28.61 5.18 9.68
N GLY A 656 -28.40 6.44 9.32
CA GLY A 656 -28.26 6.90 7.94
C GLY A 656 -27.14 7.93 7.86
N GLY A 657 -26.06 7.59 7.16
CA GLY A 657 -24.85 8.41 7.05
C GLY A 657 -24.20 8.33 5.67
N ILE A 658 -23.02 8.94 5.56
CA ILE A 658 -22.16 8.93 4.37
C ILE A 658 -20.77 8.46 4.80
N GLY A 659 -20.08 7.71 3.93
CA GLY A 659 -18.71 7.24 4.13
C GLY A 659 -17.98 6.93 2.85
N PHE A 660 -16.70 6.57 2.97
CA PHE A 660 -15.81 6.15 1.87
C PHE A 660 -15.55 4.64 1.96
N GLY A 661 -15.62 3.91 0.84
CA GLY A 661 -15.33 2.47 0.78
C GLY A 661 -16.36 1.66 1.57
N VAL A 662 -17.57 1.71 1.04
CA VAL A 662 -18.83 1.40 1.75
C VAL A 662 -19.77 0.62 0.83
N ALA A 663 -19.23 -0.19 -0.08
CA ALA A 663 -20.03 -1.01 -1.00
C ALA A 663 -20.60 -2.25 -0.28
N GLY A 664 -21.92 -2.35 -0.20
CA GLY A 664 -22.63 -3.59 0.18
C GLY A 664 -22.66 -3.91 1.68
N GLY A 665 -21.50 -3.94 2.34
CA GLY A 665 -21.35 -4.44 3.70
C GLY A 665 -20.42 -3.62 4.59
N TYR A 666 -19.56 -4.32 5.34
CA TYR A 666 -18.79 -3.76 6.46
C TYR A 666 -17.49 -3.05 6.05
N GLY A 667 -17.26 -2.76 4.76
CA GLY A 667 -16.01 -2.13 4.30
C GLY A 667 -14.77 -3.05 4.41
N THR A 668 -14.99 -4.35 4.63
CA THR A 668 -14.00 -5.42 4.53
C THR A 668 -13.99 -5.96 3.09
N VAL A 669 -12.84 -6.47 2.63
CA VAL A 669 -12.61 -6.76 1.20
C VAL A 669 -13.29 -8.06 0.71
N ASN A 670 -13.94 -8.82 1.60
CA ASN A 670 -14.59 -10.09 1.28
C ASN A 670 -15.98 -10.23 1.95
N ASP A 671 -16.90 -9.29 1.73
CA ASP A 671 -18.31 -9.46 2.10
C ASP A 671 -19.10 -10.38 1.13
N ASN A 672 -18.42 -11.01 0.16
CA ASN A 672 -18.98 -12.08 -0.67
C ASN A 672 -17.98 -13.24 -0.90
N ALA A 673 -17.86 -14.14 0.08
CA ALA A 673 -16.98 -15.31 0.11
C ALA A 673 -17.25 -16.41 -0.97
N SER A 674 -17.94 -16.07 -2.05
CA SER A 674 -18.29 -16.98 -3.16
C SER A 674 -17.87 -16.47 -4.55
N ALA A 675 -17.45 -15.21 -4.67
CA ALA A 675 -16.86 -14.66 -5.88
C ALA A 675 -15.33 -14.75 -5.82
N ALA A 676 -14.68 -14.96 -6.98
CA ALA A 676 -13.25 -14.70 -7.10
C ALA A 676 -12.96 -13.22 -6.73
N PRO A 677 -11.74 -12.87 -6.27
CA PRO A 677 -11.43 -11.54 -5.72
C PRO A 677 -11.27 -10.46 -6.82
N THR A 678 -12.31 -10.28 -7.63
CA THR A 678 -12.35 -9.37 -8.79
C THR A 678 -13.08 -8.05 -8.49
N ALA A 679 -13.48 -7.82 -7.24
CA ALA A 679 -14.13 -6.60 -6.79
C ALA A 679 -13.42 -6.07 -5.52
N THR A 680 -12.31 -5.37 -5.71
CA THR A 680 -11.86 -4.40 -4.72
C THR A 680 -12.93 -3.31 -4.63
N ASP A 681 -13.62 -3.19 -3.49
CA ASP A 681 -14.48 -2.03 -3.21
C ASP A 681 -13.66 -0.76 -3.46
N ASP A 682 -14.02 -0.04 -4.52
CA ASP A 682 -13.27 1.07 -5.11
C ASP A 682 -13.43 2.37 -4.33
N GLY A 683 -13.48 2.23 -2.99
CA GLY A 683 -13.27 3.23 -1.95
C GLY A 683 -14.19 4.45 -1.97
N GLY A 684 -15.12 4.52 -2.91
CA GLY A 684 -15.80 5.75 -3.24
C GLY A 684 -16.86 6.12 -2.22
N MET A 685 -17.30 7.38 -2.30
CA MET A 685 -18.23 7.92 -1.32
C MET A 685 -19.65 7.38 -1.58
N LYS A 686 -20.27 6.72 -0.60
CA LYS A 686 -21.69 6.31 -0.67
C LYS A 686 -22.41 6.72 0.61
N ALA A 687 -23.72 6.90 0.50
CA ALA A 687 -24.58 6.88 1.67
C ALA A 687 -24.74 5.43 2.15
N GLN A 688 -24.80 5.23 3.47
CA GLN A 688 -25.11 3.95 4.08
C GLN A 688 -26.25 4.10 5.06
N ALA A 689 -27.27 3.26 4.90
CA ALA A 689 -28.22 2.99 5.96
C ALA A 689 -27.79 1.71 6.68
N ILE A 690 -27.73 1.72 8.02
CA ILE A 690 -27.40 0.56 8.86
C ILE A 690 -28.54 0.35 9.87
N ARG A 691 -29.05 -0.88 9.99
CA ARG A 691 -30.23 -1.25 10.78
C ARG A 691 -29.91 -2.43 11.69
N ILE A 692 -30.40 -2.44 12.93
CA ILE A 692 -30.43 -3.68 13.73
C ILE A 692 -31.76 -3.85 14.47
N GLN A 693 -32.28 -5.07 14.39
CA GLN A 693 -33.49 -5.55 15.07
C GLN A 693 -33.18 -6.09 16.47
N THR A 694 -34.22 -6.31 17.28
CA THR A 694 -34.11 -6.86 18.64
C THR A 694 -33.60 -8.31 18.68
N ASP A 695 -33.66 -9.05 17.57
CA ASP A 695 -33.39 -10.50 17.47
C ASP A 695 -32.23 -10.90 16.54
N GLY A 696 -31.62 -9.95 15.80
CA GLY A 696 -30.42 -10.20 14.99
C GLY A 696 -29.10 -10.10 15.77
N SER A 697 -28.03 -10.77 15.33
CA SER A 697 -26.65 -10.58 15.84
C SER A 697 -25.84 -9.57 15.02
N VAL A 698 -26.11 -9.50 13.72
CA VAL A 698 -25.40 -8.72 12.70
C VAL A 698 -26.39 -7.72 12.09
N PRO A 699 -26.03 -6.43 11.91
CA PRO A 699 -26.93 -5.45 11.31
C PRO A 699 -27.16 -5.70 9.81
N SER A 700 -28.23 -5.12 9.27
CA SER A 700 -28.41 -4.98 7.82
C SER A 700 -27.73 -3.67 7.38
N VAL A 701 -26.85 -3.76 6.38
CA VAL A 701 -26.20 -2.62 5.71
C VAL A 701 -26.80 -2.45 4.32
N GLY A 702 -26.97 -1.20 3.87
CA GLY A 702 -27.55 -0.86 2.58
C GLY A 702 -26.85 0.36 1.99
N PRO A 703 -26.06 0.21 0.91
CA PRO A 703 -25.37 1.32 0.26
C PRO A 703 -26.28 2.08 -0.70
N TRP A 704 -25.95 3.35 -0.96
CA TRP A 704 -26.59 4.17 -1.99
C TRP A 704 -25.61 5.16 -2.62
N PRO A 705 -25.57 5.34 -3.95
CA PRO A 705 -26.48 4.80 -4.96
C PRO A 705 -26.48 3.26 -5.14
N TRP A 706 -27.67 2.71 -5.48
CA TRP A 706 -27.89 1.27 -5.69
C TRP A 706 -27.36 0.75 -7.03
N ASP A 707 -27.16 1.64 -8.01
CA ASP A 707 -26.75 1.34 -9.39
C ASP A 707 -25.24 1.14 -9.57
N GLY A 708 -24.51 1.04 -8.46
CA GLY A 708 -23.05 0.96 -8.44
C GLY A 708 -22.34 2.31 -8.40
N SER A 709 -23.00 3.41 -8.79
CA SER A 709 -22.38 4.75 -8.83
C SER A 709 -22.02 5.33 -7.45
N TYR A 710 -21.27 6.42 -7.45
CA TYR A 710 -20.74 7.09 -6.27
C TYR A 710 -21.33 8.48 -6.07
N LEU A 711 -21.35 8.93 -4.82
CA LEU A 711 -21.55 10.32 -4.46
C LEU A 711 -20.31 11.13 -4.87
N ASP A 712 -20.54 12.39 -5.20
CA ASP A 712 -19.51 13.34 -5.60
C ASP A 712 -18.89 13.95 -4.33
N PRO A 713 -17.61 13.67 -4.00
CA PRO A 713 -16.98 14.15 -2.77
C PRO A 713 -16.79 15.69 -2.75
N THR A 714 -17.01 16.39 -3.86
CA THR A 714 -16.98 17.85 -3.92
C THR A 714 -18.31 18.51 -3.50
N LYS A 715 -19.39 17.72 -3.40
CA LYS A 715 -20.73 18.22 -3.07
C LYS A 715 -21.01 18.15 -1.56
N VAL A 716 -21.75 19.16 -1.10
CA VAL A 716 -22.32 19.19 0.26
C VAL A 716 -23.64 18.42 0.27
N TYR A 717 -23.82 17.55 1.26
CA TYR A 717 -25.00 16.70 1.39
C TYR A 717 -25.80 17.02 2.65
N TRP A 718 -27.11 16.97 2.52
CA TRP A 718 -28.07 17.04 3.61
C TRP A 718 -28.57 15.64 3.92
N LEU A 719 -28.60 15.31 5.20
CA LEU A 719 -29.14 14.05 5.71
C LEU A 719 -30.41 14.33 6.51
N ARG A 720 -31.38 13.43 6.40
CA ARG A 720 -32.60 13.43 7.19
C ARG A 720 -32.93 12.02 7.63
N LEU A 721 -33.24 11.86 8.91
CA LEU A 721 -33.72 10.60 9.48
C LEU A 721 -35.05 10.83 10.20
N LEU A 722 -36.06 10.07 9.81
CA LEU A 722 -37.39 10.08 10.40
C LEU A 722 -37.65 8.82 11.23
N ARG A 723 -38.44 9.01 12.29
CA ARG A 723 -39.02 7.99 13.16
C ARG A 723 -40.53 8.24 13.21
N ARG A 724 -41.35 7.28 12.78
CA ARG A 724 -42.81 7.32 12.89
C ARG A 724 -43.30 6.19 13.77
N GLU A 725 -43.99 6.53 14.85
CA GLU A 725 -44.57 5.57 15.79
C GLU A 725 -45.79 4.88 15.14
N ARG A 726 -45.84 3.54 15.10
CA ARG A 726 -47.04 2.83 14.62
C ARG A 726 -48.07 2.62 15.72
N PRO A 727 -49.37 2.48 15.38
CA PRO A 727 -50.41 2.09 16.33
C PRO A 727 -50.26 0.69 16.94
N GLN A 728 -49.36 -0.16 16.43
CA GLN A 728 -49.25 -1.58 16.79
C GLN A 728 -47.89 -1.89 17.45
N ALA A 729 -47.95 -2.62 18.57
CA ALA A 729 -46.86 -3.42 19.16
C ALA A 729 -45.47 -2.78 19.40
N ARG A 730 -45.35 -1.45 19.51
CA ARG A 730 -44.05 -0.73 19.60
C ARG A 730 -43.15 -0.95 18.37
N GLU A 731 -43.76 -1.25 17.22
CA GLU A 731 -43.10 -1.18 15.92
C GLU A 731 -42.94 0.29 15.51
N VAL A 732 -41.78 0.62 14.96
CA VAL A 732 -41.44 1.99 14.56
C VAL A 732 -40.92 1.99 13.13
N GLU A 733 -41.52 2.84 12.29
CA GLU A 733 -41.11 3.03 10.90
C GLU A 733 -40.01 4.07 10.80
N PHE A 734 -38.93 3.72 10.09
CA PHE A 734 -37.78 4.57 9.87
C PHE A 734 -37.55 4.82 8.39
N GLU A 735 -37.19 6.06 8.05
CA GLU A 735 -36.81 6.46 6.70
C GLU A 735 -35.60 7.40 6.74
N ALA A 736 -34.58 7.08 5.93
CA ALA A 736 -33.37 7.87 5.76
C ALA A 736 -33.32 8.46 4.34
N PHE A 737 -33.09 9.77 4.27
CA PHE A 737 -33.07 10.54 3.03
C PHE A 737 -31.79 11.37 2.91
N ILE A 738 -31.37 11.58 1.66
CA ILE A 738 -30.24 12.42 1.26
C ILE A 738 -30.71 13.47 0.24
N SER A 739 -30.07 14.64 0.25
CA SER A 739 -30.35 15.73 -0.68
C SER A 739 -29.10 16.61 -0.88
N THR A 740 -29.01 17.30 -2.02
CA THR A 740 -27.99 18.35 -2.26
C THR A 740 -28.57 19.76 -2.17
N ASP A 741 -29.90 19.92 -2.17
CA ASP A 741 -30.61 21.22 -2.29
C ASP A 741 -31.71 21.45 -1.24
N GLN A 742 -32.01 20.46 -0.40
CA GLN A 742 -33.15 20.36 0.52
C GLN A 742 -34.56 20.38 -0.12
N VAL A 743 -34.66 20.47 -1.45
CA VAL A 743 -35.93 20.45 -2.19
C VAL A 743 -36.21 19.02 -2.67
N LYS A 744 -35.28 18.43 -3.41
CA LYS A 744 -35.35 17.02 -3.82
C LYS A 744 -34.69 16.13 -2.77
N TRP A 745 -35.43 15.16 -2.25
CA TRP A 745 -34.93 14.17 -1.29
C TRP A 745 -35.03 12.77 -1.87
N ASP A 746 -33.89 12.11 -2.03
CA ASP A 746 -33.82 10.71 -2.45
C ASP A 746 -33.78 9.81 -1.18
N ARG A 747 -34.65 8.79 -1.11
CA ARG A 747 -34.71 7.87 0.04
C ARG A 747 -33.71 6.72 -0.18
N PHE A 748 -32.75 6.58 0.74
CA PHE A 748 -31.72 5.54 0.68
C PHE A 748 -31.86 4.47 1.76
N GLY A 749 -32.68 4.69 2.79
CA GLY A 749 -32.96 3.70 3.83
C GLY A 749 -34.43 3.67 4.22
N TYR A 750 -34.95 2.46 4.44
CA TYR A 750 -36.26 2.19 5.02
C TYR A 750 -36.14 0.98 5.94
N GLU A 751 -36.79 0.99 7.11
CA GLU A 751 -36.93 -0.20 7.95
C GLU A 751 -38.11 -0.07 8.91
N LYS A 752 -38.62 -1.21 9.40
CA LYS A 752 -39.52 -1.27 10.56
C LYS A 752 -38.79 -1.94 11.71
N ILE A 753 -38.52 -1.23 12.80
CA ILE A 753 -37.75 -1.76 13.94
C ILE A 753 -38.60 -1.78 15.20
N MET A 754 -38.57 -2.89 15.93
CA MET A 754 -39.19 -2.98 17.26
C MET A 754 -38.34 -2.21 18.27
N MET A 755 -38.86 -1.10 18.79
CA MET A 755 -38.17 -0.26 19.77
C MET A 755 -39.01 -0.18 21.05
N PRO A 756 -38.76 -1.08 22.03
CA PRO A 756 -39.65 -1.25 23.17
C PRO A 756 -39.57 -0.13 24.22
N SER A 757 -38.57 0.76 24.19
CA SER A 757 -38.39 1.78 25.22
C SER A 757 -39.40 2.93 25.09
N ARG A 758 -39.82 3.50 26.24
CA ARG A 758 -40.70 4.69 26.29
C ARG A 758 -40.00 6.00 25.92
N SER A 759 -38.68 5.95 25.82
CA SER A 759 -37.80 7.03 25.40
C SER A 759 -36.77 6.49 24.42
N PHE A 760 -36.35 7.30 23.46
CA PHE A 760 -35.30 6.96 22.51
C PHE A 760 -34.23 8.07 22.48
N TYR A 761 -33.12 7.78 21.82
CA TYR A 761 -32.02 8.72 21.64
C TYR A 761 -31.88 9.04 20.15
N ILE A 762 -31.69 10.32 19.82
CA ILE A 762 -31.61 10.85 18.45
C ILE A 762 -30.45 11.83 18.33
N GLY A 763 -29.68 11.76 17.25
CA GLY A 763 -28.52 12.62 17.04
C GLY A 763 -27.54 12.10 16.01
N PHE A 764 -26.26 12.35 16.25
CA PHE A 764 -25.15 12.19 15.31
C PHE A 764 -24.21 11.07 15.75
N ALA A 765 -23.91 10.14 14.86
CA ALA A 765 -22.98 9.04 15.10
C ALA A 765 -21.80 9.13 14.11
N ILE A 766 -20.62 8.73 14.57
CA ILE A 766 -19.45 8.52 13.72
C ILE A 766 -18.86 7.14 13.97
N ASP A 767 -18.59 6.43 12.89
CA ASP A 767 -17.97 5.12 12.81
C ASP A 767 -16.53 5.30 12.31
N GLY A 768 -15.56 4.74 13.03
CA GLY A 768 -14.14 4.88 12.69
C GLY A 768 -13.67 3.99 11.54
N GLY A 769 -14.50 3.06 11.05
CA GLY A 769 -14.12 2.09 10.02
C GLY A 769 -13.25 0.95 10.52
N ARG A 770 -13.25 0.66 11.84
CA ARG A 770 -12.38 -0.38 12.42
C ARG A 770 -12.62 -1.75 11.80
N VAL A 771 -11.55 -2.37 11.31
CA VAL A 771 -11.49 -3.75 10.79
C VAL A 771 -10.65 -4.64 11.69
N ASP A 772 -10.56 -5.93 11.34
CA ASP A 772 -9.77 -6.94 12.05
C ASP A 772 -8.29 -6.89 11.62
N ASN A 773 -7.62 -5.81 12.08
CA ASN A 773 -6.17 -5.63 12.08
C ASN A 773 -5.74 -4.82 13.32
N ALA A 774 -4.47 -4.44 13.46
CA ALA A 774 -4.01 -3.69 14.63
C ALA A 774 -4.43 -2.20 14.61
N LEU A 775 -4.63 -1.61 13.42
CA LEU A 775 -4.83 -0.17 13.23
C LEU A 775 -6.12 0.36 13.88
N VAL A 776 -5.99 1.45 14.63
CA VAL A 776 -7.14 2.25 15.09
C VAL A 776 -7.13 3.55 14.33
N ASP A 777 -8.23 3.84 13.64
CA ASP A 777 -8.46 5.12 12.98
C ASP A 777 -9.48 5.97 13.76
N TYR A 778 -9.28 7.28 13.72
CA TYR A 778 -10.08 8.27 14.45
C TYR A 778 -10.73 9.25 13.48
N GLY A 779 -11.98 8.97 13.12
CA GLY A 779 -12.75 9.78 12.20
C GLY A 779 -13.11 11.15 12.78
N THR A 780 -13.36 12.10 11.89
CA THR A 780 -13.91 13.43 12.21
C THR A 780 -14.97 13.78 11.17
N ALA A 781 -16.09 14.34 11.62
CA ALA A 781 -17.14 14.89 10.76
C ALA A 781 -17.70 16.19 11.35
N GLN A 782 -18.20 17.07 10.48
CA GLN A 782 -18.82 18.33 10.86
C GLN A 782 -20.23 18.45 10.29
N PHE A 783 -21.16 18.92 11.12
CA PHE A 783 -22.56 19.09 10.76
C PHE A 783 -23.10 20.47 11.15
N SER A 784 -23.87 21.11 10.28
CA SER A 784 -24.51 22.40 10.55
C SER A 784 -25.99 22.39 10.14
N ASN A 785 -26.68 23.52 10.38
CA ASN A 785 -28.11 23.68 10.07
C ASN A 785 -28.98 22.57 10.69
N ILE A 786 -28.70 22.23 11.94
CA ILE A 786 -29.29 21.09 12.65
C ILE A 786 -30.72 21.44 13.08
N THR A 787 -31.72 20.72 12.56
CA THR A 787 -33.11 20.77 13.04
C THR A 787 -33.52 19.45 13.68
N LEU A 788 -34.27 19.55 14.78
CA LEU A 788 -34.89 18.42 15.47
C LEU A 788 -36.33 18.80 15.81
N GLU A 789 -37.27 18.04 15.24
CA GLU A 789 -38.71 18.26 15.36
C GLU A 789 -39.40 16.99 15.85
N GLN A 790 -40.44 17.16 16.66
CA GLN A 790 -41.37 16.11 17.06
C GLN A 790 -42.79 16.66 16.88
N GLN A 791 -43.59 15.99 16.06
CA GLN A 791 -44.98 16.32 15.71
C GLN A 791 -45.91 15.19 16.16
#